data_AF-A0A6A3CRF1-F1
#
_entry.id   AF-A0A6A3CRF1-F1
#
_cell.length_a   1.000
_cell.length_b   1.000
_cell.length_c   1.000
_cell.angle_alpha   90.00
_cell.angle_beta   90.00
_cell.angle_gamma   90.00
#
_symmetry.space_group_name_H-M   'P 1'
#
loop_
_entity.id
_entity.type
_entity.pdbx_description
1 polymer ?
#
loop_
_entity_poly.entity_id
_entity_poly.type
_entity_poly.pdbx_seq_one_letter_code
_entity_poly.pdbx_strand_id
1 'polypeptide(L)'
;MLKSRALFFRKTNQSSILFGLSIYLPFSSSFVERFSQYLTTISSNANSSYPNCKFLFFHHLNNQRLDEAREVLNKIPFPGVHLYTMMIDGYAQNNRLDEAIQLFEKMPVRDTVSWNSMIKGCLNCGDLITARKLFDEMPGRNVVSWTTIVNGYLQFEEIEVAERLFFEMPVKDVAAWNSMIYGYLKFGRVDDAVNLFGKMPSRNVISWTSMIDGLDYNGRTDEALIFYKKMAASGVQQSSNTLSCVLKACANVMALHLGVQSHGQIVKFGFCFDEFVCTSLLTFYAKCKQMENASKVFNEKLHDNVVIWTALVTGYGLNHKHRSALMVFRDMIQMAVLPNQSSFTSALNSCSGLEALDKGKAIHAVAVKLGLNSDIFVGNSLVVLYTVCGNINDAVAAFNNIGVKNDVSWNSIIVGSAQHGQGMLALTLFTQMIRHEVDPDEITFTGLLSACSHSGMLQKARCFFEYISRYKSTVIKLPHYVCMVDVLGRCGKLEEAEELIYNMQVKPNSIVWLALLSACRMHSNLGVAERAARSILDLEPNCSAAYVLLSNIYASAGKWSDVSRMRVRMKQRGVVKQPGCSWVTLRGIRHEFVCADRSHPLTEKIYEKLDWLGGKLKEVGHVPDERFALHDVEEEQKQEMLSYHSERLAIAFGLVATAEGGAITVMKNLRVCGDCHGAIKLIAKIVGREIIVRDSTRFHHFRNGMCSCGDYW
;
A
#
# COMPACT_ATOMS: atom_id res chain seq x y z
N MET A 1 40.70 5.78 16.82
CA MET A 1 42.01 5.10 16.98
C MET A 1 42.00 3.82 16.17
N LEU A 2 42.98 3.70 15.26
CA LEU A 2 43.66 2.50 14.72
C LEU A 2 42.81 1.23 14.47
N LYS A 3 42.50 0.94 13.20
CA LYS A 3 43.26 0.08 12.26
C LYS A 3 43.30 -1.40 12.65
N SER A 4 42.65 -2.24 11.84
CA SER A 4 43.28 -3.34 11.06
C SER A 4 42.33 -4.54 10.90
N ARG A 5 41.83 -4.77 9.69
CA ARG A 5 42.00 -6.04 8.93
C ARG A 5 41.24 -5.96 7.61
N ALA A 6 42.00 -5.70 6.55
CA ALA A 6 41.67 -6.00 5.17
C ALA A 6 42.84 -6.80 4.58
N LEU A 7 42.55 -7.54 3.49
CA LEU A 7 43.40 -8.42 2.66
C LEU A 7 43.45 -9.87 3.17
N PHE A 8 43.11 -10.91 2.40
CA PHE A 8 43.20 -11.24 0.96
C PHE A 8 42.13 -12.36 0.69
N PHE A 9 41.52 -12.65 -0.46
CA PHE A 9 41.91 -12.59 -1.88
C PHE A 9 40.65 -12.51 -2.80
N ARG A 10 40.77 -11.71 -3.88
CA ARG A 10 40.08 -11.81 -5.18
C ARG A 10 40.30 -13.22 -5.78
N LYS A 11 39.52 -13.83 -6.68
CA LYS A 11 38.87 -13.42 -7.94
C LYS A 11 38.29 -14.72 -8.51
N THR A 12 37.06 -14.74 -9.03
CA THR A 12 36.75 -15.13 -10.42
C THR A 12 35.27 -14.90 -10.72
N ASN A 13 35.06 -14.21 -11.84
CA ASN A 13 33.78 -13.93 -12.49
C ASN A 13 33.14 -15.22 -13.04
N GLN A 14 31.80 -15.19 -13.12
CA GLN A 14 30.96 -15.27 -14.34
C GLN A 14 29.72 -16.17 -14.16
N SER A 15 28.57 -15.50 -14.03
CA SER A 15 27.25 -15.81 -14.58
C SER A 15 27.03 -17.20 -15.22
N SER A 16 26.03 -17.96 -14.76
CA SER A 16 24.64 -17.90 -15.24
C SER A 16 23.81 -19.15 -14.85
N ILE A 17 22.62 -18.90 -14.28
CA ILE A 17 21.34 -19.57 -14.57
C ILE A 17 21.14 -21.04 -14.10
N LEU A 18 20.35 -21.22 -13.02
CA LEU A 18 19.17 -22.11 -12.84
C LEU A 18 19.04 -22.69 -11.41
N PHE A 19 17.85 -22.43 -10.83
CA PHE A 19 17.04 -23.28 -9.95
C PHE A 19 17.65 -24.01 -8.74
N GLY A 20 17.05 -23.70 -7.57
CA GLY A 20 16.59 -24.72 -6.61
C GLY A 20 17.67 -25.52 -5.87
N LEU A 21 18.09 -25.02 -4.71
CA LEU A 21 18.85 -25.80 -3.73
C LEU A 21 18.01 -26.94 -3.14
N SER A 22 18.04 -28.09 -3.83
CA SER A 22 18.06 -29.41 -3.20
C SER A 22 19.44 -29.62 -2.58
N ILE A 23 19.50 -29.92 -1.29
CA ILE A 23 20.74 -30.33 -0.62
C ILE A 23 21.02 -31.79 -1.02
N TYR A 24 21.98 -31.99 -1.91
CA TYR A 24 22.69 -33.27 -2.10
C TYR A 24 24.19 -33.04 -1.87
N LEU A 25 24.74 -33.71 -0.86
CA LEU A 25 26.17 -34.05 -0.83
C LEU A 25 26.41 -35.17 -1.85
N PRO A 26 27.56 -35.22 -2.55
CA PRO A 26 27.82 -36.21 -3.58
C PRO A 26 28.21 -37.55 -2.92
N PHE A 27 27.26 -38.47 -2.82
CA PHE A 27 27.63 -39.88 -2.76
C PHE A 27 28.11 -40.28 -4.16
N SER A 28 29.32 -40.86 -4.25
CA SER A 28 29.92 -41.33 -5.49
C SER A 28 28.93 -42.19 -6.30
N SER A 29 28.98 -42.11 -7.64
CA SER A 29 28.18 -42.96 -8.55
C SER A 29 28.33 -44.46 -8.25
N SER A 30 29.47 -44.87 -7.69
CA SER A 30 29.70 -46.25 -7.23
C SER A 30 28.84 -46.66 -6.04
N PHE A 31 28.39 -45.72 -5.20
CA PHE A 31 27.51 -46.00 -4.06
C PHE A 31 26.07 -46.17 -4.52
N VAL A 32 25.58 -45.36 -5.47
CA VAL A 32 24.22 -45.52 -6.01
C VAL A 32 24.09 -46.80 -6.83
N GLU A 33 25.11 -47.16 -7.62
CA GLU A 33 25.14 -48.45 -8.33
C GLU A 33 25.29 -49.65 -7.38
N ARG A 34 26.14 -49.55 -6.35
CA ARG A 34 26.24 -50.61 -5.32
C ARG A 34 25.00 -50.69 -4.43
N PHE A 35 24.30 -49.59 -4.16
CA PHE A 35 23.08 -49.56 -3.36
C PHE A 35 21.88 -50.08 -4.16
N SER A 36 21.83 -49.80 -5.47
CA SER A 36 20.86 -50.39 -6.41
C SER A 36 21.12 -51.88 -6.65
N GLN A 37 22.40 -52.30 -6.73
CA GLN A 37 22.79 -53.73 -6.73
C GLN A 37 22.50 -54.42 -5.39
N TYR A 38 22.69 -53.74 -4.25
CA TYR A 38 22.33 -54.28 -2.93
C TYR A 38 20.80 -54.46 -2.79
N LEU A 39 20.00 -53.52 -3.31
CA LEU A 39 18.53 -53.60 -3.33
C LEU A 39 18.01 -54.71 -4.28
N THR A 40 18.65 -54.91 -5.44
CA THR A 40 18.31 -56.02 -6.35
C THR A 40 18.76 -57.37 -5.81
N THR A 41 19.90 -57.46 -5.11
CA THR A 41 20.33 -58.68 -4.43
C THR A 41 19.39 -59.05 -3.27
N ILE A 42 18.83 -58.06 -2.57
CA ILE A 42 17.82 -58.25 -1.52
C ILE A 42 16.47 -58.74 -2.08
N SER A 43 16.12 -58.37 -3.32
CA SER A 43 14.88 -58.85 -3.97
C SER A 43 14.89 -60.37 -4.27
N SER A 44 16.09 -60.98 -4.32
CA SER A 44 16.27 -62.40 -4.66
C SER A 44 16.29 -63.34 -3.45
N ASN A 45 16.38 -62.83 -2.22
CA ASN A 45 16.34 -63.63 -0.99
C ASN A 45 14.97 -63.50 -0.30
N ALA A 46 13.96 -64.06 -0.95
CA ALA A 46 12.69 -64.39 -0.34
C ALA A 46 12.92 -65.51 0.70
N ASN A 47 13.32 -65.17 1.93
CA ASN A 47 13.07 -65.99 3.13
C ASN A 47 13.42 -65.32 4.49
N SER A 48 13.55 -63.99 4.58
CA SER A 48 13.55 -63.26 5.87
C SER A 48 12.79 -61.91 5.79
N SER A 49 11.50 -61.99 5.50
CA SER A 49 10.75 -60.94 4.76
C SER A 49 10.10 -59.78 5.56
N TYR A 50 10.30 -59.61 6.87
CA TYR A 50 9.49 -58.62 7.63
C TYR A 50 10.11 -57.22 7.83
N PRO A 51 11.41 -57.06 8.09
CA PRO A 51 12.01 -55.73 8.29
C PRO A 51 12.08 -54.89 6.99
N ASN A 52 12.28 -55.55 5.84
CA ASN A 52 12.49 -54.89 4.54
C ASN A 52 11.21 -54.26 3.95
N CYS A 53 10.04 -54.90 4.11
CA CYS A 53 8.79 -54.37 3.57
C CYS A 53 8.34 -53.07 4.26
N LYS A 54 8.58 -52.94 5.57
CA LYS A 54 8.28 -51.70 6.29
C LYS A 54 9.18 -50.55 5.82
N PHE A 55 10.49 -50.79 5.69
CA PHE A 55 11.44 -49.79 5.21
C PHE A 55 11.09 -49.31 3.79
N LEU A 56 10.79 -50.25 2.88
CA LEU A 56 10.35 -49.92 1.52
C LEU A 56 9.05 -49.12 1.50
N PHE A 57 8.07 -49.49 2.33
CA PHE A 57 6.82 -48.74 2.48
C PHE A 57 7.07 -47.27 2.87
N PHE A 58 7.90 -47.03 3.90
CA PHE A 58 8.25 -45.66 4.32
C PHE A 58 9.00 -44.89 3.22
N HIS A 59 9.91 -45.56 2.52
CA HIS A 59 10.65 -44.96 1.42
C HIS A 59 9.73 -44.51 0.28
N HIS A 60 8.76 -45.34 -0.12
CA HIS A 60 7.80 -44.96 -1.17
C HIS A 60 6.85 -43.85 -0.72
N LEU A 61 6.36 -43.90 0.53
CA LEU A 61 5.47 -42.88 1.09
C LEU A 61 6.16 -41.49 1.17
N ASN A 62 7.39 -41.44 1.66
CA ASN A 62 8.16 -40.19 1.77
C ASN A 62 8.51 -39.59 0.39
N ASN A 63 8.57 -40.41 -0.64
CA ASN A 63 8.82 -39.98 -2.02
C ASN A 63 7.52 -39.79 -2.83
N GLN A 64 6.35 -39.73 -2.18
CA GLN A 64 5.03 -39.54 -2.80
C GLN A 64 4.65 -40.61 -3.84
N ARG A 65 5.28 -41.79 -3.81
CA ARG A 65 4.99 -42.92 -4.71
C ARG A 65 3.94 -43.83 -4.07
N LEU A 66 2.70 -43.34 -4.04
CA LEU A 66 1.59 -43.95 -3.31
C LEU A 66 1.19 -45.34 -3.85
N ASP A 67 1.18 -45.54 -5.16
CA ASP A 67 0.79 -46.83 -5.74
C ASP A 67 1.80 -47.94 -5.41
N GLU A 68 3.10 -47.62 -5.47
CA GLU A 68 4.17 -48.52 -5.05
C GLU A 68 4.10 -48.82 -3.54
N ALA A 69 3.83 -47.80 -2.71
CA ALA A 69 3.61 -47.98 -1.28
C ALA A 69 2.39 -48.87 -0.99
N ARG A 70 1.32 -48.74 -1.79
CA ARG A 70 0.10 -49.55 -1.68
C ARG A 70 0.36 -51.02 -2.01
N GLU A 71 1.14 -51.31 -3.04
CA GLU A 71 1.53 -52.67 -3.38
C GLU A 71 2.36 -53.32 -2.27
N VAL A 72 3.30 -52.57 -1.69
CA VAL A 72 4.10 -53.06 -0.56
C VAL A 72 3.21 -53.33 0.66
N LEU A 73 2.23 -52.46 0.94
CA LEU A 73 1.26 -52.66 2.02
C LEU A 73 0.44 -53.95 1.83
N ASN A 74 0.03 -54.25 0.60
CA ASN A 74 -0.72 -55.48 0.28
C ASN A 74 0.12 -56.76 0.43
N LYS A 75 1.46 -56.66 0.29
CA LYS A 75 2.39 -57.79 0.46
C LYS A 75 2.73 -58.09 1.93
N ILE A 76 2.41 -57.20 2.86
CA ILE A 76 2.67 -57.41 4.30
C ILE A 76 1.58 -58.30 4.88
N PRO A 77 1.91 -59.49 5.43
CA PRO A 77 0.94 -60.32 6.12
C PRO A 77 0.59 -59.65 7.46
N PHE A 78 -0.70 -59.39 7.67
CA PHE A 78 -1.25 -58.68 8.84
C PHE A 78 -0.66 -57.27 9.06
N PRO A 79 -0.95 -56.29 8.18
CA PRO A 79 -0.49 -54.93 8.38
C PRO A 79 -1.15 -54.31 9.62
N GLY A 80 -0.35 -53.70 10.49
CA GLY A 80 -0.85 -52.98 11.66
C GLY A 80 -1.64 -51.73 11.27
N VAL A 81 -2.58 -51.31 12.13
CA VAL A 81 -3.47 -50.15 11.91
C VAL A 81 -2.69 -48.88 11.51
N HIS A 82 -1.53 -48.64 12.14
CA HIS A 82 -0.67 -47.48 11.83
C HIS A 82 -0.23 -47.39 10.35
N LEU A 83 0.07 -48.52 9.69
CA LEU A 83 0.48 -48.51 8.28
C LEU A 83 -0.69 -48.13 7.36
N TYR A 84 -1.90 -48.57 7.69
CA TYR A 84 -3.12 -48.13 7.01
C TYR A 84 -3.37 -46.64 7.22
N THR A 85 -3.26 -46.15 8.46
CA THR A 85 -3.44 -44.72 8.80
C THR A 85 -2.46 -43.83 8.03
N MET A 86 -1.18 -44.21 7.95
CA MET A 86 -0.18 -43.46 7.16
C MET A 86 -0.49 -43.44 5.66
N MET A 87 -1.00 -44.55 5.14
CA MET A 87 -1.40 -44.63 3.73
C MET A 87 -2.63 -43.76 3.44
N ILE A 88 -3.60 -43.73 4.37
CA ILE A 88 -4.78 -42.86 4.30
C ILE A 88 -4.36 -41.38 4.33
N ASP A 89 -3.49 -40.99 5.27
CA ASP A 89 -2.95 -39.63 5.33
C ASP A 89 -2.20 -39.27 4.03
N GLY A 90 -1.43 -40.22 3.47
CA GLY A 90 -0.73 -40.05 2.20
C GLY A 90 -1.67 -39.83 1.02
N TYR A 91 -2.75 -40.63 0.90
CA TYR A 91 -3.78 -40.42 -0.13
C TYR A 91 -4.51 -39.08 0.05
N ALA A 92 -4.89 -38.73 1.28
CA ALA A 92 -5.58 -37.48 1.57
C ALA A 92 -4.73 -36.24 1.24
N GLN A 93 -3.42 -36.26 1.55
CA GLN A 93 -2.50 -35.17 1.20
C GLN A 93 -2.33 -34.98 -0.31
N ASN A 94 -2.66 -36.00 -1.11
CA ASN A 94 -2.58 -35.97 -2.58
C ASN A 94 -3.96 -35.86 -3.23
N ASN A 95 -5.00 -35.44 -2.48
CA ASN A 95 -6.39 -35.30 -2.95
C ASN A 95 -6.98 -36.59 -3.55
N ARG A 96 -6.48 -37.77 -3.17
CA ARG A 96 -6.94 -39.09 -3.61
C ARG A 96 -7.94 -39.68 -2.60
N LEU A 97 -9.05 -38.96 -2.37
CA LEU A 97 -9.99 -39.28 -1.28
C LEU A 97 -10.69 -40.64 -1.46
N ASP A 98 -11.10 -41.00 -2.68
CA ASP A 98 -11.82 -42.25 -2.95
C ASP A 98 -11.00 -43.48 -2.55
N GLU A 99 -9.70 -43.45 -2.82
CA GLU A 99 -8.79 -44.55 -2.51
C GLU A 99 -8.48 -44.61 -1.01
N ALA A 100 -8.46 -43.45 -0.33
CA ALA A 100 -8.40 -43.39 1.12
C ALA A 100 -9.65 -44.02 1.77
N ILE A 101 -10.85 -43.70 1.28
CA ILE A 101 -12.12 -44.27 1.75
C ILE A 101 -12.15 -45.78 1.51
N GLN A 102 -11.84 -46.23 0.29
CA GLN A 102 -11.80 -47.66 -0.04
C GLN A 102 -10.79 -48.42 0.83
N LEU A 103 -9.64 -47.79 1.12
CA LEU A 103 -8.65 -48.38 2.01
C LEU A 103 -9.18 -48.48 3.44
N PHE A 104 -9.79 -47.41 3.94
CA PHE A 104 -10.39 -47.35 5.26
C PHE A 104 -11.51 -48.39 5.44
N GLU A 105 -12.35 -48.58 4.43
CA GLU A 105 -13.40 -49.62 4.39
C GLU A 105 -12.86 -51.05 4.40
N LYS A 106 -11.66 -51.27 3.84
CA LYS A 106 -10.98 -52.58 3.82
C LYS A 106 -10.15 -52.85 5.08
N MET A 107 -10.01 -51.89 6.00
CA MET A 107 -9.25 -52.10 7.23
C MET A 107 -9.87 -53.19 8.12
N PRO A 108 -9.10 -54.21 8.53
CA PRO A 108 -9.63 -55.29 9.37
C PRO A 108 -9.94 -54.83 10.80
N VAL A 109 -9.20 -53.84 11.31
CA VAL A 109 -9.40 -53.22 12.61
C VAL A 109 -9.24 -51.71 12.44
N ARG A 110 -10.17 -50.93 13.01
CA ARG A 110 -10.11 -49.47 13.04
C ARG A 110 -10.05 -49.01 14.48
N ASP A 111 -9.00 -48.27 14.80
CA ASP A 111 -8.88 -47.57 16.09
C ASP A 111 -9.25 -46.10 15.95
N THR A 112 -9.38 -45.40 17.08
CA THR A 112 -9.72 -43.97 17.13
C THR A 112 -8.79 -43.10 16.28
N VAL A 113 -7.51 -43.47 16.14
CA VAL A 113 -6.54 -42.70 15.35
C VAL A 113 -6.84 -42.82 13.85
N SER A 114 -7.10 -44.03 13.36
CA SER A 114 -7.47 -44.26 11.95
C SER A 114 -8.77 -43.56 11.56
N TRP A 115 -9.79 -43.55 12.43
CA TRP A 115 -11.02 -42.77 12.23
C TRP A 115 -10.74 -41.26 12.15
N ASN A 116 -9.94 -40.73 13.08
CA ASN A 116 -9.60 -39.30 13.10
C ASN A 116 -8.78 -38.87 11.86
N SER A 117 -7.84 -39.69 11.41
CA SER A 117 -7.10 -39.46 10.16
C SER A 117 -8.01 -39.46 8.94
N MET A 118 -8.97 -40.40 8.86
CA MET A 118 -9.94 -40.43 7.75
C MET A 118 -10.84 -39.19 7.74
N ILE A 119 -11.40 -38.80 8.89
CA ILE A 119 -12.21 -37.58 9.03
C ILE A 119 -11.40 -36.35 8.62
N LYS A 120 -10.17 -36.21 9.12
CA LYS A 120 -9.26 -35.11 8.75
C LYS A 120 -8.95 -35.12 7.25
N GLY A 121 -8.76 -36.30 6.66
CA GLY A 121 -8.54 -36.46 5.23
C GLY A 121 -9.72 -35.96 4.40
N CYS A 122 -10.95 -36.35 4.76
CA CYS A 122 -12.17 -35.83 4.12
C CYS A 122 -12.27 -34.30 4.21
N LEU A 123 -12.01 -33.72 5.39
CA LEU A 123 -12.05 -32.26 5.60
C LEU A 123 -11.01 -31.52 4.74
N ASN A 124 -9.78 -32.04 4.68
CA ASN A 124 -8.72 -31.47 3.84
C ASN A 124 -9.06 -31.51 2.35
N CYS A 125 -9.79 -32.55 1.90
CA CYS A 125 -10.24 -32.71 0.53
C CYS A 125 -11.54 -31.96 0.19
N GLY A 126 -12.15 -31.25 1.15
CA GLY A 126 -13.36 -30.47 0.90
C GLY A 126 -14.69 -31.20 1.19
N ASP A 127 -14.67 -32.45 1.66
CA ASP A 127 -15.87 -33.27 1.86
C ASP A 127 -16.32 -33.29 3.32
N LEU A 128 -17.05 -32.24 3.73
CA LEU A 128 -17.62 -32.10 5.06
C LEU A 128 -18.73 -33.13 5.34
N ILE A 129 -19.45 -33.57 4.30
CA ILE A 129 -20.60 -34.49 4.45
C ILE A 129 -20.10 -35.88 4.85
N THR A 130 -19.12 -36.40 4.12
CA THR A 130 -18.51 -37.70 4.45
C THR A 130 -17.76 -37.63 5.77
N ALA A 131 -17.05 -36.53 6.05
CA ALA A 131 -16.42 -36.31 7.35
C ALA A 131 -17.43 -36.39 8.51
N ARG A 132 -18.60 -35.77 8.35
CA ARG A 132 -19.68 -35.81 9.34
C ARG A 132 -20.26 -37.22 9.49
N LYS A 133 -20.53 -37.90 8.38
CA LYS A 133 -21.03 -39.29 8.39
C LYS A 133 -20.06 -40.22 9.14
N LEU A 134 -18.76 -40.14 8.84
CA LEU A 134 -17.73 -40.92 9.53
C LEU A 134 -17.65 -40.58 11.02
N PHE A 135 -17.82 -39.31 11.39
CA PHE A 135 -17.89 -38.90 12.79
C PHE A 135 -19.10 -39.49 13.52
N ASP A 136 -20.26 -39.56 12.86
CA ASP A 136 -21.51 -40.10 13.42
C ASP A 136 -21.50 -41.64 13.51
N GLU A 137 -20.80 -42.33 12.60
CA GLU A 137 -20.63 -43.80 12.61
C GLU A 137 -19.53 -44.30 13.58
N MET A 138 -18.68 -43.39 14.07
CA MET A 138 -17.55 -43.72 14.92
C MET A 138 -17.98 -44.41 16.23
N PRO A 139 -17.51 -45.64 16.53
CA PRO A 139 -17.96 -46.41 17.71
C PRO A 139 -17.63 -45.78 19.07
N GLY A 140 -16.53 -45.03 19.15
CA GLY A 140 -16.09 -44.34 20.36
C GLY A 140 -15.29 -43.08 20.02
N ARG A 141 -15.79 -41.93 20.45
CA ARG A 141 -15.22 -40.61 20.16
C ARG A 141 -14.37 -40.13 21.33
N ASN A 142 -13.18 -39.63 21.04
CA ASN A 142 -12.34 -38.96 22.04
C ASN A 142 -12.27 -37.45 21.75
N VAL A 143 -11.59 -36.71 22.62
CA VAL A 143 -11.47 -35.24 22.49
C VAL A 143 -10.89 -34.84 21.12
N VAL A 144 -9.95 -35.62 20.57
CA VAL A 144 -9.38 -35.35 19.24
C VAL A 144 -10.45 -35.47 18.15
N SER A 145 -11.31 -36.49 18.18
CA SER A 145 -12.41 -36.66 17.22
C SER A 145 -13.33 -35.43 17.21
N TRP A 146 -13.74 -34.96 18.39
CA TRP A 146 -14.60 -33.79 18.55
C TRP A 146 -13.91 -32.50 18.08
N THR A 147 -12.65 -32.29 18.44
CA THR A 147 -11.88 -31.10 18.01
C THR A 147 -11.65 -31.10 16.49
N THR A 148 -11.38 -32.25 15.88
CA THR A 148 -11.22 -32.37 14.42
C THR A 148 -12.49 -31.98 13.68
N ILE A 149 -13.66 -32.48 14.10
CA ILE A 149 -14.92 -32.13 13.42
C ILE A 149 -15.30 -30.66 13.64
N VAL A 150 -15.08 -30.11 14.84
CA VAL A 150 -15.29 -28.68 15.15
C VAL A 150 -14.42 -27.80 14.24
N ASN A 151 -13.12 -28.08 14.14
CA ASN A 151 -12.21 -27.37 13.23
C ASN A 151 -12.65 -27.50 11.76
N GLY A 152 -13.19 -28.66 11.39
CA GLY A 152 -13.80 -28.89 10.08
C GLY A 152 -14.92 -27.88 9.81
N TYR A 153 -15.95 -27.84 10.65
CA TYR A 153 -17.04 -26.88 10.48
C TYR A 153 -16.57 -25.41 10.49
N LEU A 154 -15.56 -25.06 11.30
CA LEU A 154 -14.94 -23.72 11.28
C LEU A 154 -14.19 -23.40 9.98
N GLN A 155 -13.63 -24.41 9.30
CA GLN A 155 -12.97 -24.25 8.01
C GLN A 155 -13.97 -23.98 6.88
N PHE A 156 -15.16 -24.59 6.94
CA PHE A 156 -16.26 -24.40 5.99
C PHE A 156 -17.22 -23.25 6.35
N GLU A 157 -16.84 -22.39 7.30
CA GLU A 157 -17.62 -21.19 7.70
C GLU A 157 -18.98 -21.47 8.37
N GLU A 158 -19.19 -22.69 8.87
CA GLU A 158 -20.42 -23.15 9.54
C GLU A 158 -20.27 -23.04 11.08
N ILE A 159 -20.15 -21.81 11.59
CA ILE A 159 -19.79 -21.56 12.99
C ILE A 159 -20.87 -22.01 13.99
N GLU A 160 -22.15 -21.93 13.63
CA GLU A 160 -23.28 -22.31 14.50
C GLU A 160 -23.27 -23.82 14.79
N VAL A 161 -22.88 -24.63 13.80
CA VAL A 161 -22.75 -26.09 13.96
C VAL A 161 -21.51 -26.43 14.77
N ALA A 162 -20.39 -25.76 14.50
CA ALA A 162 -19.16 -25.91 15.29
C ALA A 162 -19.39 -25.59 16.77
N GLU A 163 -20.13 -24.51 17.06
CA GLU A 163 -20.52 -24.07 18.40
C GLU A 163 -21.37 -25.13 19.11
N ARG A 164 -22.39 -25.66 18.43
CA ARG A 164 -23.23 -26.73 18.97
C ARG A 164 -22.39 -27.97 19.34
N LEU A 165 -21.57 -28.44 18.41
CA LEU A 165 -20.71 -29.62 18.61
C LEU A 165 -19.70 -29.40 19.73
N PHE A 166 -19.16 -28.19 19.85
CA PHE A 166 -18.29 -27.83 20.97
C PHE A 166 -19.03 -27.95 22.30
N PHE A 167 -20.25 -27.43 22.43
CA PHE A 167 -20.99 -27.54 23.69
C PHE A 167 -21.41 -28.98 24.01
N GLU A 168 -21.77 -29.79 23.01
CA GLU A 168 -22.09 -31.23 23.14
C GLU A 168 -20.90 -32.10 23.56
N MET A 169 -19.67 -31.67 23.25
CA MET A 169 -18.44 -32.40 23.58
C MET A 169 -18.35 -32.70 25.10
N PRO A 170 -18.27 -33.98 25.52
CA PRO A 170 -18.30 -34.35 26.95
C PRO A 170 -17.09 -33.86 27.76
N VAL A 171 -15.89 -33.90 27.15
CA VAL A 171 -14.64 -33.47 27.77
C VAL A 171 -13.92 -32.54 26.79
N LYS A 172 -13.54 -31.36 27.26
CA LYS A 172 -12.94 -30.30 26.46
C LYS A 172 -11.51 -30.07 26.93
N ASP A 173 -10.53 -30.35 26.09
CA ASP A 173 -9.14 -30.00 26.37
C ASP A 173 -8.83 -28.56 25.93
N VAL A 174 -7.65 -28.06 26.31
CA VAL A 174 -7.21 -26.68 25.99
C VAL A 174 -7.21 -26.42 24.48
N ALA A 175 -6.93 -27.44 23.65
CA ALA A 175 -6.94 -27.30 22.20
C ALA A 175 -8.36 -27.04 21.67
N ALA A 176 -9.36 -27.77 22.15
CA ALA A 176 -10.75 -27.57 21.78
C ALA A 176 -11.26 -26.16 22.13
N TRP A 177 -10.92 -25.66 23.33
CA TRP A 177 -11.24 -24.28 23.74
C TRP A 177 -10.58 -23.24 22.82
N ASN A 178 -9.28 -23.40 22.54
CA ASN A 178 -8.54 -22.48 21.66
C ASN A 178 -9.10 -22.49 20.23
N SER A 179 -9.48 -23.65 19.71
CA SER A 179 -10.12 -23.79 18.39
C SER A 179 -11.40 -22.98 18.28
N MET A 180 -12.32 -23.08 19.25
CA MET A 180 -13.56 -22.30 19.21
C MET A 180 -13.34 -20.81 19.43
N ILE A 181 -12.42 -20.42 20.31
CA ILE A 181 -12.06 -19.01 20.52
C ILE A 181 -11.52 -18.42 19.21
N TYR A 182 -10.60 -19.13 18.54
CA TYR A 182 -10.08 -18.72 17.23
C TYR A 182 -11.21 -18.61 16.19
N GLY A 183 -12.12 -19.59 16.16
CA GLY A 183 -13.31 -19.56 15.32
C GLY A 183 -14.15 -18.29 15.51
N TYR A 184 -14.58 -18.01 16.74
CA TYR A 184 -15.35 -16.79 17.04
C TYR A 184 -14.62 -15.51 16.63
N LEU A 185 -13.30 -15.41 16.89
CA LEU A 185 -12.50 -14.25 16.52
C LEU A 185 -12.36 -14.12 15.01
N LYS A 186 -12.16 -15.21 14.27
CA LYS A 186 -12.05 -15.22 12.81
C LYS A 186 -13.34 -14.71 12.15
N PHE A 187 -14.50 -15.05 12.71
CA PHE A 187 -15.82 -14.65 12.20
C PHE A 187 -16.39 -13.39 12.85
N GLY A 188 -15.58 -12.62 13.59
CA GLY A 188 -15.98 -11.33 14.18
C GLY A 188 -16.93 -11.41 15.38
N ARG A 189 -17.26 -12.61 15.88
CA ARG A 189 -18.04 -12.84 17.12
C ARG A 189 -17.17 -12.63 18.38
N VAL A 190 -16.57 -11.45 18.49
CA VAL A 190 -15.52 -11.17 19.48
C VAL A 190 -16.02 -11.27 20.92
N ASP A 191 -17.25 -10.83 21.21
CA ASP A 191 -17.81 -10.90 22.57
C ASP A 191 -18.03 -12.35 23.03
N ASP A 192 -18.43 -13.23 22.11
CA ASP A 192 -18.56 -14.67 22.40
C ASP A 192 -17.19 -15.30 22.68
N ALA A 193 -16.15 -14.90 21.93
CA ALA A 193 -14.78 -15.33 22.20
C ALA A 193 -14.29 -14.91 23.59
N VAL A 194 -14.53 -13.64 23.97
CA VAL A 194 -14.17 -13.11 25.30
C VAL A 194 -14.92 -13.83 26.41
N ASN A 195 -16.22 -14.09 26.23
CA ASN A 195 -17.04 -14.84 27.19
C ASN A 195 -16.56 -16.29 27.33
N LEU A 196 -16.29 -16.96 26.21
CA LEU A 196 -15.78 -18.33 26.20
C LEU A 196 -14.40 -18.44 26.85
N PHE A 197 -13.51 -17.49 26.58
CA PHE A 197 -12.21 -17.39 27.25
C PHE A 197 -12.35 -17.20 28.76
N GLY A 198 -13.36 -16.45 29.21
CA GLY A 198 -13.70 -16.29 30.63
C GLY A 198 -14.12 -17.61 31.32
N LYS A 199 -14.80 -18.50 30.59
CA LYS A 199 -15.24 -19.82 31.09
C LYS A 199 -14.16 -20.90 31.03
N MET A 200 -13.05 -20.65 30.35
CA MET A 200 -11.97 -21.62 30.14
C MET A 200 -11.31 -22.04 31.48
N PRO A 201 -11.27 -23.35 31.84
CA PRO A 201 -10.73 -23.80 33.13
C PRO A 201 -9.23 -23.59 33.31
N SER A 202 -8.46 -23.78 32.25
CA SER A 202 -7.00 -23.62 32.24
C SER A 202 -6.58 -22.88 30.97
N ARG A 203 -5.71 -21.89 31.11
CA ARG A 203 -5.27 -21.01 30.01
C ARG A 203 -3.77 -21.11 29.86
N ASN A 204 -3.29 -21.45 28.67
CA ASN A 204 -1.87 -21.49 28.36
C ASN A 204 -1.45 -20.30 27.49
N VAL A 205 -0.16 -20.24 27.11
CA VAL A 205 0.38 -19.18 26.26
C VAL A 205 -0.39 -19.04 24.94
N ILE A 206 -0.84 -20.16 24.36
CA ILE A 206 -1.59 -20.19 23.10
C ILE A 206 -2.98 -19.57 23.28
N SER A 207 -3.68 -19.87 24.37
CA SER A 207 -4.98 -19.28 24.71
C SER A 207 -4.88 -17.75 24.79
N TRP A 208 -3.89 -17.23 25.53
CA TRP A 208 -3.69 -15.79 25.65
C TRP A 208 -3.25 -15.14 24.34
N THR A 209 -2.34 -15.77 23.60
CA THR A 209 -1.84 -15.23 22.32
C THR A 209 -2.96 -15.16 21.29
N SER A 210 -3.82 -16.18 21.22
CA SER A 210 -4.98 -16.22 20.31
C SER A 210 -5.97 -15.09 20.62
N MET A 211 -6.23 -14.82 21.91
CA MET A 211 -7.07 -13.67 22.30
C MET A 211 -6.45 -12.33 21.93
N ILE A 212 -5.14 -12.13 22.20
CA ILE A 212 -4.46 -10.87 21.90
C ILE A 212 -4.46 -10.61 20.38
N ASP A 213 -4.06 -11.61 19.59
CA ASP A 213 -3.99 -11.48 18.13
C ASP A 213 -5.39 -11.31 17.50
N GLY A 214 -6.38 -12.10 17.93
CA GLY A 214 -7.73 -11.99 17.40
C GLY A 214 -8.46 -10.71 17.82
N LEU A 215 -8.21 -10.17 19.02
CA LEU A 215 -8.73 -8.86 19.43
C LEU A 215 -8.12 -7.73 18.57
N ASP A 216 -6.81 -7.76 18.33
CA ASP A 216 -6.15 -6.78 17.44
C ASP A 216 -6.63 -6.91 15.99
N TYR A 217 -6.79 -8.13 15.50
CA TYR A 217 -7.32 -8.41 14.15
C TYR A 217 -8.73 -7.81 13.93
N ASN A 218 -9.58 -7.84 14.95
CA ASN A 218 -10.93 -7.27 14.91
C ASN A 218 -10.99 -5.78 15.33
N GLY A 219 -9.85 -5.09 15.41
CA GLY A 219 -9.79 -3.65 15.71
C GLY A 219 -10.00 -3.27 17.19
N ARG A 220 -10.15 -4.24 18.10
CA ARG A 220 -10.23 -4.03 19.56
C ARG A 220 -8.83 -4.04 20.19
N THR A 221 -7.91 -3.28 19.61
CA THR A 221 -6.49 -3.29 19.98
C THR A 221 -6.23 -2.87 21.43
N ASP A 222 -6.98 -1.90 21.97
CA ASP A 222 -6.84 -1.49 23.37
C ASP A 222 -7.14 -2.65 24.34
N GLU A 223 -8.18 -3.44 24.03
CA GLU A 223 -8.52 -4.63 24.81
C GLU A 223 -7.46 -5.72 24.67
N ALA A 224 -6.89 -5.91 23.48
CA ALA A 224 -5.78 -6.84 23.27
C ALA A 224 -4.61 -6.52 24.23
N LEU A 225 -4.27 -5.24 24.40
CA LEU A 225 -3.21 -4.80 25.33
C LEU A 225 -3.60 -4.97 26.80
N ILE A 226 -4.89 -4.88 27.15
CA ILE A 226 -5.38 -5.23 28.50
C ILE A 226 -5.22 -6.73 28.76
N PHE A 227 -5.58 -7.58 27.80
CA PHE A 227 -5.38 -9.03 27.90
C PHE A 227 -3.89 -9.39 28.04
N TYR A 228 -3.00 -8.68 27.35
CA TYR A 228 -1.56 -8.84 27.54
C TYR A 228 -1.12 -8.55 28.98
N LYS A 229 -1.58 -7.43 29.57
CA LYS A 229 -1.29 -7.10 30.98
C LYS A 229 -1.83 -8.17 31.94
N LYS A 230 -3.03 -8.71 31.68
CA LYS A 230 -3.63 -9.81 32.45
C LYS A 230 -2.81 -11.11 32.33
N MET A 231 -2.33 -11.44 31.14
CA MET A 231 -1.44 -12.59 30.92
C MET A 231 -0.15 -12.45 31.74
N ALA A 232 0.49 -11.28 31.69
CA ALA A 232 1.70 -11.01 32.45
C ALA A 232 1.47 -11.08 33.97
N ALA A 233 0.35 -10.54 34.47
CA ALA A 233 -0.04 -10.61 35.88
C ALA A 233 -0.36 -12.04 36.35
N SER A 234 -0.79 -12.92 35.44
CA SER A 234 -1.07 -14.33 35.72
C SER A 234 0.20 -15.20 35.78
N GLY A 235 1.39 -14.61 35.63
CA GLY A 235 2.67 -15.32 35.68
C GLY A 235 2.96 -16.21 34.48
N VAL A 236 2.15 -16.13 33.41
CA VAL A 236 2.33 -16.93 32.20
C VAL A 236 3.52 -16.37 31.40
N GLN A 237 4.53 -17.20 31.17
CA GLN A 237 5.71 -16.80 30.38
C GLN A 237 5.31 -16.50 28.93
N GLN A 238 5.76 -15.35 28.43
CA GLN A 238 5.45 -14.91 27.07
C GLN A 238 6.33 -15.66 26.06
N SER A 239 5.76 -15.98 24.90
CA SER A 239 6.52 -16.52 23.77
C SER A 239 6.99 -15.39 22.82
N SER A 240 7.94 -15.70 21.93
CA SER A 240 8.35 -14.82 20.82
C SER A 240 7.12 -14.33 20.02
N ASN A 241 6.21 -15.24 19.66
CA ASN A 241 4.96 -14.90 18.96
C ASN A 241 4.08 -13.95 19.76
N THR A 242 3.91 -14.19 21.06
CA THR A 242 3.13 -13.31 21.94
C THR A 242 3.68 -11.88 21.91
N LEU A 243 5.00 -11.71 22.04
CA LEU A 243 5.64 -10.39 22.02
C LEU A 243 5.53 -9.72 20.65
N SER A 244 5.61 -10.48 19.56
CA SER A 244 5.36 -9.98 18.21
C SER A 244 3.93 -9.46 18.03
N CYS A 245 2.91 -10.20 18.46
CA CYS A 245 1.51 -9.76 18.44
C CYS A 245 1.29 -8.49 19.29
N VAL A 246 1.91 -8.42 20.47
CA VAL A 246 1.83 -7.26 21.35
C VAL A 246 2.49 -6.03 20.74
N LEU A 247 3.65 -6.18 20.08
CA LEU A 247 4.31 -5.09 19.37
C LEU A 247 3.47 -4.58 18.21
N LYS A 248 2.84 -5.48 17.43
CA LYS A 248 1.89 -5.11 16.37
C LYS A 248 0.72 -4.31 16.93
N ALA A 249 0.10 -4.79 18.01
CA ALA A 249 -0.97 -4.08 18.71
C ALA A 249 -0.50 -2.69 19.20
N CYS A 250 0.67 -2.61 19.85
CA CYS A 250 1.27 -1.34 20.27
C CYS A 250 1.52 -0.39 19.09
N ALA A 251 1.89 -0.93 17.93
CA ALA A 251 2.11 -0.14 16.71
C ALA A 251 0.81 0.43 16.16
N ASN A 252 -0.30 -0.31 16.26
CA ASN A 252 -1.62 0.12 15.78
C ASN A 252 -2.19 1.28 16.60
N VAL A 253 -2.05 1.25 17.93
CA VAL A 253 -2.48 2.35 18.83
C VAL A 253 -1.37 3.34 19.17
N MET A 254 -0.19 3.20 18.56
CA MET A 254 1.00 4.04 18.83
C MET A 254 1.39 4.09 20.33
N ALA A 255 1.20 2.99 21.07
CA ALA A 255 1.49 2.87 22.50
C ALA A 255 3.01 2.70 22.76
N LEU A 256 3.77 3.79 22.59
CA LEU A 256 5.23 3.79 22.66
C LEU A 256 5.77 3.22 23.99
N HIS A 257 5.19 3.61 25.13
CA HIS A 257 5.70 3.19 26.44
C HIS A 257 5.59 1.66 26.65
N LEU A 258 4.43 1.07 26.33
CA LEU A 258 4.22 -0.36 26.48
C LEU A 258 5.06 -1.17 25.49
N GLY A 259 5.21 -0.69 24.26
CA GLY A 259 6.07 -1.37 23.28
C GLY A 259 7.55 -1.30 23.64
N VAL A 260 8.04 -0.21 24.24
CA VAL A 260 9.42 -0.13 24.75
C VAL A 260 9.63 -1.06 25.95
N GLN A 261 8.66 -1.19 26.86
CA GLN A 261 8.71 -2.19 27.92
C GLN A 261 8.77 -3.61 27.36
N SER A 262 7.97 -3.89 26.33
CA SER A 262 7.96 -5.18 25.63
C SER A 262 9.29 -5.46 24.92
N HIS A 263 9.92 -4.44 24.32
CA HIS A 263 11.27 -4.56 23.78
C HIS A 263 12.31 -4.90 24.88
N GLY A 264 12.22 -4.29 26.06
CA GLY A 264 13.05 -4.68 27.20
C GLY A 264 12.86 -6.15 27.62
N GLN A 265 11.63 -6.66 27.56
CA GLN A 265 11.34 -8.08 27.81
C GLN A 265 11.91 -8.99 26.72
N ILE A 266 11.84 -8.59 25.45
CA ILE A 266 12.46 -9.31 24.32
C ILE A 266 13.96 -9.50 24.55
N VAL A 267 14.66 -8.43 24.95
CA VAL A 267 16.09 -8.50 25.26
C VAL A 267 16.34 -9.41 26.48
N LYS A 268 15.55 -9.25 27.55
CA LYS A 268 15.67 -10.05 28.78
C LYS A 268 15.48 -11.55 28.54
N PHE A 269 14.55 -11.94 27.67
CA PHE A 269 14.26 -13.34 27.36
C PHE A 269 15.11 -13.91 26.22
N GLY A 270 15.98 -13.10 25.60
CA GLY A 270 16.86 -13.56 24.52
C GLY A 270 16.18 -13.72 23.16
N PHE A 271 15.02 -13.08 22.94
CA PHE A 271 14.30 -13.12 21.67
C PHE A 271 14.77 -12.07 20.65
N CYS A 272 15.82 -11.30 20.96
CA CYS A 272 16.35 -10.25 20.07
C CYS A 272 16.84 -10.74 18.71
N PHE A 273 17.20 -12.03 18.59
CA PHE A 273 17.68 -12.62 17.34
C PHE A 273 16.57 -13.19 16.46
N ASP A 274 15.34 -13.29 16.97
CA ASP A 274 14.17 -13.78 16.24
C ASP A 274 13.77 -12.79 15.13
N GLU A 275 13.66 -13.29 13.89
CA GLU A 275 13.40 -12.46 12.72
C GLU A 275 11.98 -11.86 12.70
N PHE A 276 11.00 -12.58 13.22
CA PHE A 276 9.63 -12.10 13.33
C PHE A 276 9.54 -10.99 14.37
N VAL A 277 10.21 -11.16 15.51
CA VAL A 277 10.29 -10.13 16.56
C VAL A 277 11.01 -8.88 16.06
N CYS A 278 12.13 -9.05 15.34
CA CYS A 278 12.87 -7.94 14.74
C CYS A 278 11.98 -7.14 13.77
N THR A 279 11.27 -7.83 12.86
CA THR A 279 10.32 -7.19 11.92
C THR A 279 9.23 -6.41 12.66
N SER A 280 8.66 -7.00 13.72
CA SER A 280 7.64 -6.36 14.55
C SER A 280 8.17 -5.14 15.31
N LEU A 281 9.41 -5.18 15.81
CA LEU A 281 10.08 -4.05 16.45
C LEU A 281 10.31 -2.89 15.47
N LEU A 282 10.78 -3.18 14.25
CA LEU A 282 10.98 -2.17 13.21
C LEU A 282 9.66 -1.48 12.86
N THR A 283 8.60 -2.27 12.66
CA THR A 283 7.26 -1.76 12.35
C THR A 283 6.70 -0.93 13.50
N PHE A 284 6.85 -1.39 14.75
CA PHE A 284 6.45 -0.67 15.94
C PHE A 284 7.14 0.68 16.07
N TYR A 285 8.47 0.71 16.01
CA TYR A 285 9.21 1.96 16.13
C TYR A 285 8.92 2.90 14.96
N ALA A 286 8.74 2.38 13.74
CA ALA A 286 8.37 3.20 12.59
C ALA A 286 7.00 3.86 12.74
N LYS A 287 5.96 3.11 13.16
CA LYS A 287 4.61 3.68 13.40
C LYS A 287 4.61 4.70 14.53
N CYS A 288 5.39 4.47 15.59
CA CYS A 288 5.59 5.41 16.69
C CYS A 288 6.51 6.60 16.36
N LYS A 289 6.89 6.79 15.08
CA LYS A 289 7.77 7.88 14.60
C LYS A 289 9.20 7.88 15.21
N GLN A 290 9.65 6.74 15.73
CA GLN A 290 10.96 6.54 16.37
C GLN A 290 11.96 5.84 15.44
N MET A 291 12.21 6.41 14.26
CA MET A 291 13.06 5.77 13.23
C MET A 291 14.53 5.57 13.64
N GLU A 292 15.04 6.35 14.60
CA GLU A 292 16.38 6.15 15.14
C GLU A 292 16.49 4.82 15.89
N ASN A 293 15.47 4.49 16.71
CA ASN A 293 15.43 3.23 17.42
C ASN A 293 15.19 2.05 16.47
N ALA A 294 14.34 2.21 15.45
CA ALA A 294 14.20 1.20 14.39
C ALA A 294 15.56 0.92 13.71
N SER A 295 16.32 1.96 13.39
CA SER A 295 17.65 1.78 12.77
C SER A 295 18.66 1.14 13.69
N LYS A 296 18.61 1.41 15.01
CA LYS A 296 19.45 0.72 15.99
C LYS A 296 19.16 -0.78 15.99
N VAL A 297 17.89 -1.17 16.10
CA VAL A 297 17.46 -2.59 16.06
C VAL A 297 17.92 -3.27 14.77
N PHE A 298 17.77 -2.61 13.63
CA PHE A 298 18.23 -3.17 12.34
C PHE A 298 19.76 -3.34 12.27
N ASN A 299 20.53 -2.47 12.90
CA ASN A 299 21.99 -2.50 12.84
C ASN A 299 22.62 -3.46 13.87
N GLU A 300 21.82 -4.13 14.71
CA GLU A 300 22.33 -5.10 15.70
C GLU A 300 22.93 -6.35 15.04
N LYS A 301 22.45 -6.73 13.85
CA LYS A 301 23.00 -7.85 13.07
C LYS A 301 22.88 -7.61 11.57
N LEU A 302 23.58 -8.44 10.79
CA LEU A 302 23.35 -8.53 9.36
C LEU A 302 22.08 -9.33 9.08
N HIS A 303 21.32 -8.89 8.10
CA HIS A 303 20.04 -9.48 7.73
C HIS A 303 20.06 -9.93 6.27
N ASP A 304 19.71 -11.18 6.01
CA ASP A 304 19.45 -11.76 4.69
C ASP A 304 17.93 -11.84 4.39
N ASN A 305 17.08 -11.76 5.43
CA ASN A 305 15.63 -11.77 5.28
C ASN A 305 15.07 -10.47 4.66
N VAL A 306 14.51 -10.60 3.45
CA VAL A 306 13.83 -9.54 2.67
C VAL A 306 12.77 -8.75 3.46
N VAL A 307 12.06 -9.41 4.38
CA VAL A 307 10.96 -8.81 5.15
C VAL A 307 11.48 -7.74 6.11
N ILE A 308 12.63 -7.97 6.75
CA ILE A 308 13.26 -7.03 7.68
C ILE A 308 13.69 -5.76 6.94
N TRP A 309 14.37 -5.91 5.80
CA TRP A 309 14.74 -4.79 4.93
C TRP A 309 13.50 -4.01 4.46
N THR A 310 12.46 -4.72 4.03
CA THR A 310 11.19 -4.13 3.58
C THR A 310 10.52 -3.33 4.69
N ALA A 311 10.50 -3.84 5.92
CA ALA A 311 9.96 -3.12 7.08
C ALA A 311 10.71 -1.81 7.33
N LEU A 312 12.04 -1.80 7.19
CA LEU A 312 12.83 -0.58 7.34
C LEU A 312 12.60 0.43 6.20
N VAL A 313 12.57 -0.02 4.94
CA VAL A 313 12.26 0.85 3.78
C VAL A 313 10.87 1.47 3.94
N THR A 314 9.87 0.65 4.28
CA THR A 314 8.49 1.10 4.51
C THR A 314 8.42 2.07 5.68
N GLY A 315 9.12 1.78 6.77
CA GLY A 315 9.19 2.64 7.95
C GLY A 315 9.76 4.02 7.65
N TYR A 316 10.86 4.09 6.91
CA TYR A 316 11.40 5.38 6.45
C TYR A 316 10.42 6.13 5.53
N GLY A 317 9.74 5.42 4.63
CA GLY A 317 8.70 5.99 3.76
C GLY A 317 7.54 6.62 4.53
N LEU A 318 6.97 5.91 5.52
CA LEU A 318 5.88 6.38 6.39
C LEU A 318 6.27 7.57 7.28
N ASN A 319 7.56 7.83 7.43
CA ASN A 319 8.12 8.92 8.21
C ASN A 319 8.63 10.08 7.33
N HIS A 320 8.24 10.11 6.05
CA HIS A 320 8.66 11.12 5.06
C HIS A 320 10.18 11.24 4.87
N LYS A 321 10.93 10.22 5.30
CA LYS A 321 12.39 10.12 5.15
C LYS A 321 12.72 9.33 3.88
N HIS A 322 12.14 9.76 2.76
CA HIS A 322 12.18 9.03 1.48
C HIS A 322 13.59 8.79 0.93
N ARG A 323 14.53 9.73 1.14
CA ARG A 323 15.94 9.54 0.72
C ARG A 323 16.58 8.35 1.45
N SER A 324 16.36 8.24 2.76
CA SER A 324 16.86 7.13 3.58
C SER A 324 16.21 5.80 3.16
N ALA A 325 14.90 5.80 2.85
CA ALA A 325 14.21 4.61 2.33
C ALA A 325 14.88 4.09 1.04
N LEU A 326 15.19 4.98 0.09
CA LEU A 326 15.87 4.62 -1.16
C LEU A 326 17.32 4.19 -0.96
N MET A 327 18.01 4.72 0.05
CA MET A 327 19.35 4.23 0.43
C MET A 327 19.27 2.80 0.95
N VAL A 328 18.37 2.51 1.89
CA VAL A 328 18.16 1.15 2.41
C VAL A 328 17.79 0.17 1.30
N PHE A 329 16.91 0.56 0.37
CA PHE A 329 16.55 -0.30 -0.77
C PHE A 329 17.74 -0.57 -1.71
N ARG A 330 18.60 0.42 -1.93
CA ARG A 330 19.85 0.23 -2.69
C ARG A 330 20.79 -0.72 -1.96
N ASP A 331 20.97 -0.52 -0.66
CA ASP A 331 21.91 -1.30 0.15
C ASP A 331 21.44 -2.76 0.27
N MET A 332 20.12 -3.01 0.33
CA MET A 332 19.49 -4.32 0.22
C MET A 332 19.93 -5.07 -1.06
N ILE A 333 19.87 -4.41 -2.21
CA ILE A 333 20.30 -4.98 -3.50
C ILE A 333 21.82 -5.20 -3.51
N GLN A 334 22.61 -4.27 -2.97
CA GLN A 334 24.07 -4.39 -2.89
C GLN A 334 24.51 -5.57 -2.01
N MET A 335 23.71 -5.90 -0.99
CA MET A 335 23.89 -7.08 -0.13
C MET A 335 23.34 -8.38 -0.75
N ALA A 336 22.94 -8.34 -2.03
CA ALA A 336 22.34 -9.45 -2.77
C ALA A 336 21.03 -10.00 -2.15
N VAL A 337 20.33 -9.20 -1.33
CA VAL A 337 18.99 -9.53 -0.85
C VAL A 337 17.99 -9.13 -1.93
N LEU A 338 17.32 -10.11 -2.54
CA LEU A 338 16.37 -9.87 -3.62
C LEU A 338 15.12 -9.13 -3.10
N PRO A 339 14.79 -7.94 -3.63
CA PRO A 339 13.56 -7.24 -3.23
C PRO A 339 12.31 -7.99 -3.66
N ASN A 340 11.29 -7.98 -2.79
CA ASN A 340 9.96 -8.51 -3.10
C ASN A 340 9.01 -7.37 -3.54
N GLN A 341 7.77 -7.74 -3.85
CA GLN A 341 6.70 -6.81 -4.28
C GLN A 341 6.56 -5.64 -3.30
N SER A 342 6.48 -5.92 -2.00
CA SER A 342 6.35 -4.91 -0.95
C SER A 342 7.57 -3.98 -0.87
N SER A 343 8.78 -4.50 -1.05
CA SER A 343 10.00 -3.67 -1.12
C SER A 343 9.92 -2.67 -2.28
N PHE A 344 9.48 -3.11 -3.46
CA PHE A 344 9.32 -2.27 -4.64
C PHE A 344 8.24 -1.21 -4.44
N THR A 345 7.06 -1.59 -3.96
CA THR A 345 5.96 -0.67 -3.64
C THR A 345 6.45 0.45 -2.72
N SER A 346 7.14 0.11 -1.62
CA SER A 346 7.66 1.11 -0.66
C SER A 346 8.76 2.01 -1.25
N ALA A 347 9.63 1.47 -2.10
CA ALA A 347 10.66 2.25 -2.77
C ALA A 347 10.07 3.19 -3.84
N LEU A 348 9.14 2.72 -4.66
CA LEU A 348 8.44 3.51 -5.69
C LEU A 348 7.58 4.62 -5.06
N ASN A 349 6.90 4.33 -3.96
CA ASN A 349 6.16 5.35 -3.19
C ASN A 349 7.12 6.40 -2.62
N SER A 350 8.32 6.02 -2.20
CA SER A 350 9.36 6.98 -1.78
C SER A 350 9.91 7.82 -2.93
N CYS A 351 10.01 7.26 -4.15
CA CYS A 351 10.30 8.04 -5.35
C CYS A 351 9.19 9.03 -5.67
N SER A 352 7.92 8.62 -5.52
CA SER A 352 6.75 9.48 -5.71
C SER A 352 6.74 10.65 -4.71
N GLY A 353 7.04 10.38 -3.43
CA GLY A 353 7.14 11.40 -2.39
C GLY A 353 8.30 12.40 -2.57
N LEU A 354 9.35 12.02 -3.31
CA LEU A 354 10.44 12.92 -3.71
C LEU A 354 10.20 13.58 -5.08
N GLU A 355 9.16 13.15 -5.81
CA GLU A 355 8.93 13.51 -7.21
C GLU A 355 10.19 13.25 -8.08
N ALA A 356 10.90 12.15 -7.76
CA ALA A 356 12.19 11.79 -8.36
C ALA A 356 12.03 10.75 -9.48
N LEU A 357 11.56 11.21 -10.64
CA LEU A 357 11.28 10.37 -11.81
C LEU A 357 12.49 9.54 -12.27
N ASP A 358 13.69 10.12 -12.19
CA ASP A 358 14.95 9.47 -12.57
C ASP A 358 15.23 8.22 -11.73
N LYS A 359 15.07 8.33 -10.40
CA LYS A 359 15.22 7.21 -9.48
C LYS A 359 14.10 6.19 -9.66
N GLY A 360 12.88 6.67 -9.89
CA GLY A 360 11.72 5.83 -10.18
C GLY A 360 11.92 4.95 -11.42
N LYS A 361 12.42 5.53 -12.51
CA LYS A 361 12.76 4.79 -13.75
C LYS A 361 13.87 3.75 -13.52
N ALA A 362 14.88 4.08 -12.72
CA ALA A 362 15.93 3.12 -12.36
C ALA A 362 15.36 1.92 -11.59
N ILE A 363 14.48 2.15 -10.60
CA ILE A 363 13.82 1.09 -9.83
C ILE A 363 12.86 0.27 -10.71
N HIS A 364 12.09 0.92 -11.58
CA HIS A 364 11.23 0.24 -12.54
C HIS A 364 12.04 -0.71 -13.46
N ALA A 365 13.21 -0.30 -13.94
CA ALA A 365 14.08 -1.17 -14.74
C ALA A 365 14.53 -2.41 -13.95
N VAL A 366 14.76 -2.30 -12.64
CA VAL A 366 15.06 -3.46 -11.78
C VAL A 366 13.82 -4.35 -11.62
N ALA A 367 12.63 -3.77 -11.42
CA ALA A 367 11.38 -4.53 -11.32
C ALA A 367 11.11 -5.36 -12.59
N VAL A 368 11.34 -4.78 -13.78
CA VAL A 368 11.24 -5.48 -15.07
C VAL A 368 12.24 -6.65 -15.14
N LYS A 369 13.50 -6.43 -14.73
CA LYS A 369 14.52 -7.50 -14.73
C LYS A 369 14.19 -8.67 -13.79
N LEU A 370 13.42 -8.42 -12.74
CA LEU A 370 12.94 -9.43 -11.80
C LEU A 370 11.57 -10.03 -12.19
N GLY A 371 11.00 -9.62 -13.33
CA GLY A 371 9.70 -10.11 -13.81
C GLY A 371 8.50 -9.62 -12.97
N LEU A 372 8.66 -8.51 -12.23
CA LEU A 372 7.62 -7.96 -11.35
C LEU A 372 6.81 -6.83 -12.01
N ASN A 373 7.00 -6.57 -13.31
CA ASN A 373 6.31 -5.49 -14.01
C ASN A 373 4.82 -5.79 -14.30
N SER A 374 4.40 -7.06 -14.27
CA SER A 374 3.00 -7.48 -14.38
C SER A 374 2.30 -7.67 -13.04
N ASP A 375 3.04 -7.58 -11.93
CA ASP A 375 2.51 -7.69 -10.58
C ASP A 375 1.59 -6.52 -10.25
N ILE A 376 0.44 -6.81 -9.62
CA ILE A 376 -0.59 -5.81 -9.35
C ILE A 376 -0.13 -4.72 -8.38
N PHE A 377 0.65 -5.07 -7.35
CA PHE A 377 1.08 -4.12 -6.32
C PHE A 377 2.19 -3.22 -6.87
N VAL A 378 3.18 -3.82 -7.53
CA VAL A 378 4.27 -3.07 -8.17
C VAL A 378 3.72 -2.19 -9.30
N GLY A 379 2.84 -2.74 -10.14
CA GLY A 379 2.17 -2.02 -11.23
C GLY A 379 1.37 -0.82 -10.74
N ASN A 380 0.56 -0.97 -9.68
CA ASN A 380 -0.19 0.14 -9.08
C ASN A 380 0.74 1.25 -8.57
N SER A 381 1.83 0.89 -7.87
CA SER A 381 2.85 1.87 -7.45
C SER A 381 3.58 2.54 -8.62
N LEU A 382 3.79 1.83 -9.74
CA LEU A 382 4.36 2.42 -10.96
C LEU A 382 3.41 3.43 -11.61
N VAL A 383 2.11 3.10 -11.70
CA VAL A 383 1.09 4.03 -12.19
C VAL A 383 1.11 5.32 -11.36
N VAL A 384 1.08 5.20 -10.02
CA VAL A 384 1.14 6.36 -9.11
C VAL A 384 2.44 7.14 -9.26
N LEU A 385 3.59 6.46 -9.35
CA LEU A 385 4.88 7.11 -9.56
C LEU A 385 4.86 7.97 -10.81
N TYR A 386 4.38 7.42 -11.92
CA TYR A 386 4.43 8.10 -13.21
C TYR A 386 3.41 9.25 -13.29
N THR A 387 2.22 9.11 -12.70
CA THR A 387 1.26 10.23 -12.63
C THR A 387 1.79 11.36 -11.74
N VAL A 388 2.26 11.06 -10.53
CA VAL A 388 2.79 12.07 -9.60
C VAL A 388 4.07 12.74 -10.12
N CYS A 389 4.87 12.06 -10.92
CA CYS A 389 6.07 12.63 -11.53
C CYS A 389 5.82 13.36 -12.87
N GLY A 390 4.57 13.48 -13.32
CA GLY A 390 4.24 14.24 -14.52
C GLY A 390 4.32 13.47 -15.84
N ASN A 391 4.44 12.14 -15.84
CA ASN A 391 4.51 11.33 -17.08
C ASN A 391 3.33 10.35 -17.22
N ILE A 392 2.20 10.88 -17.67
CA ILE A 392 0.97 10.09 -17.87
C ILE A 392 1.11 8.97 -18.92
N ASN A 393 1.98 9.13 -19.91
CA ASN A 393 2.16 8.12 -20.96
C ASN A 393 2.82 6.85 -20.40
N ASP A 394 3.89 7.00 -19.61
CA ASP A 394 4.52 5.88 -18.90
C ASP A 394 3.56 5.27 -17.86
N ALA A 395 2.67 6.07 -17.25
CA ALA A 395 1.63 5.57 -16.35
C ALA A 395 0.62 4.66 -17.05
N VAL A 396 0.13 5.07 -18.23
CA VAL A 396 -0.77 4.25 -19.06
C VAL A 396 -0.08 2.97 -19.52
N ALA A 397 1.21 3.04 -19.90
CA ALA A 397 1.99 1.85 -20.24
C ALA A 397 2.13 0.89 -19.05
N ALA A 398 2.45 1.41 -17.86
CA ALA A 398 2.53 0.62 -16.64
C ALA A 398 1.19 -0.03 -16.29
N PHE A 399 0.09 0.71 -16.40
CA PHE A 399 -1.28 0.20 -16.20
C PHE A 399 -1.60 -0.94 -17.17
N ASN A 400 -1.30 -0.78 -18.46
CA ASN A 400 -1.56 -1.80 -19.46
C ASN A 400 -0.79 -3.10 -19.20
N ASN A 401 0.42 -3.00 -18.65
CA ASN A 401 1.27 -4.16 -18.32
C ASN A 401 0.80 -4.96 -17.09
N ILE A 402 -0.11 -4.43 -16.26
CA ILE A 402 -0.68 -5.16 -15.12
C ILE A 402 -1.51 -6.33 -15.65
N GLY A 403 -1.19 -7.55 -15.19
CA GLY A 403 -1.86 -8.77 -15.63
C GLY A 403 -3.35 -8.78 -15.29
N VAL A 404 -3.67 -8.86 -14.00
CA VAL A 404 -5.05 -8.76 -13.48
C VAL A 404 -5.18 -7.44 -12.73
N LYS A 405 -6.09 -6.58 -13.18
CA LYS A 405 -6.32 -5.24 -12.64
C LYS A 405 -7.41 -5.29 -11.59
N ASN A 406 -7.21 -4.63 -10.47
CA ASN A 406 -8.24 -4.45 -9.44
C ASN A 406 -8.80 -3.02 -9.45
N ASP A 407 -9.76 -2.77 -8.58
CA ASP A 407 -10.30 -1.45 -8.23
C ASP A 407 -9.19 -0.39 -8.07
N VAL A 408 -8.14 -0.71 -7.31
CA VAL A 408 -7.00 0.21 -7.08
C VAL A 408 -6.25 0.55 -8.38
N SER A 409 -6.05 -0.43 -9.28
CA SER A 409 -5.41 -0.20 -10.58
C SER A 409 -6.20 0.81 -11.42
N TRP A 410 -7.52 0.60 -11.55
CA TRP A 410 -8.41 1.48 -12.31
C TRP A 410 -8.50 2.87 -11.71
N ASN A 411 -8.69 2.95 -10.39
CA ASN A 411 -8.78 4.21 -9.66
C ASN A 411 -7.51 5.04 -9.80
N SER A 412 -6.34 4.42 -9.69
CA SER A 412 -5.05 5.11 -9.80
C SER A 412 -4.88 5.79 -11.17
N ILE A 413 -5.22 5.09 -12.26
CA ILE A 413 -5.06 5.66 -13.61
C ILE A 413 -6.17 6.66 -13.97
N ILE A 414 -7.39 6.47 -13.49
CA ILE A 414 -8.51 7.42 -13.70
C ILE A 414 -8.21 8.75 -12.99
N VAL A 415 -7.83 8.70 -11.71
CA VAL A 415 -7.45 9.89 -10.94
C VAL A 415 -6.21 10.56 -11.52
N GLY A 416 -5.20 9.78 -11.92
CA GLY A 416 -4.03 10.29 -12.63
C GLY A 416 -4.41 11.02 -13.91
N SER A 417 -5.24 10.42 -14.76
CA SER A 417 -5.71 11.05 -16.00
C SER A 417 -6.46 12.36 -15.75
N ALA A 418 -7.27 12.42 -14.68
CA ALA A 418 -7.96 13.64 -14.25
C ALA A 418 -6.98 14.76 -13.84
N GLN A 419 -5.94 14.43 -13.07
CA GLN A 419 -4.90 15.39 -12.65
C GLN A 419 -4.13 15.95 -13.84
N HIS A 420 -3.96 15.18 -14.91
CA HIS A 420 -3.30 15.61 -16.15
C HIS A 420 -4.22 16.34 -17.14
N GLY A 421 -5.48 16.59 -16.77
CA GLY A 421 -6.46 17.25 -17.64
C GLY A 421 -6.95 16.37 -18.79
N GLN A 422 -6.65 15.07 -18.79
CA GLN A 422 -7.06 14.11 -19.82
C GLN A 422 -8.44 13.52 -19.50
N GLY A 423 -9.47 14.38 -19.39
CA GLY A 423 -10.80 13.94 -18.96
C GLY A 423 -11.42 12.89 -19.88
N MET A 424 -11.19 12.96 -21.19
CA MET A 424 -11.69 11.93 -22.11
C MET A 424 -11.03 10.55 -21.88
N LEU A 425 -9.72 10.51 -21.57
CA LEU A 425 -9.05 9.27 -21.24
C LEU A 425 -9.65 8.65 -19.97
N ALA A 426 -9.91 9.46 -18.94
CA ALA A 426 -10.54 9.01 -17.70
C ALA A 426 -11.91 8.34 -17.95
N LEU A 427 -12.73 8.91 -18.85
CA LEU A 427 -14.03 8.34 -19.22
C LEU A 427 -13.90 7.02 -20.00
N THR A 428 -12.92 6.93 -20.89
CA THR A 428 -12.63 5.69 -21.63
C THR A 428 -12.18 4.59 -20.67
N LEU A 429 -11.30 4.90 -19.73
CA LEU A 429 -10.83 3.97 -18.70
C LEU A 429 -11.98 3.51 -17.79
N PHE A 430 -12.88 4.41 -17.39
CA PHE A 430 -14.08 4.02 -16.65
C PHE A 430 -14.99 3.08 -17.45
N THR A 431 -15.20 3.34 -18.73
CA THR A 431 -15.99 2.45 -19.59
C THR A 431 -15.34 1.06 -19.68
N GLN A 432 -14.01 0.99 -19.71
CA GLN A 432 -13.29 -0.28 -19.69
C GLN A 432 -13.40 -0.98 -18.31
N MET A 433 -13.34 -0.24 -17.20
CA MET A 433 -13.54 -0.78 -15.85
C MET A 433 -14.89 -1.50 -15.72
N ILE A 434 -15.99 -0.86 -16.17
CA ILE A 434 -17.32 -1.46 -16.17
C ILE A 434 -17.39 -2.71 -17.06
N ARG A 435 -16.75 -2.70 -18.23
CA ARG A 435 -16.68 -3.86 -19.13
C ARG A 435 -15.91 -5.05 -18.54
N HIS A 436 -15.00 -4.77 -17.62
CA HIS A 436 -14.26 -5.78 -16.86
C HIS A 436 -15.00 -6.22 -15.58
N GLU A 437 -16.27 -5.82 -15.41
CA GLU A 437 -17.10 -6.17 -14.26
C GLU A 437 -16.48 -5.75 -12.91
N VAL A 438 -15.69 -4.67 -12.93
CA VAL A 438 -15.16 -4.06 -11.71
C VAL A 438 -16.10 -2.96 -11.24
N ASP A 439 -16.65 -3.12 -10.04
CA ASP A 439 -17.57 -2.16 -9.46
C ASP A 439 -16.87 -0.83 -9.15
N PRO A 440 -17.43 0.31 -9.62
CA PRO A 440 -16.96 1.63 -9.24
C PRO A 440 -17.16 1.91 -7.76
N ASP A 441 -16.18 2.54 -7.14
CA ASP A 441 -16.24 2.99 -5.76
C ASP A 441 -16.24 4.53 -5.66
N GLU A 442 -16.21 5.04 -4.42
CA GLU A 442 -16.12 6.48 -4.12
C GLU A 442 -14.92 7.15 -4.81
N ILE A 443 -13.78 6.46 -4.89
CA ILE A 443 -12.55 7.01 -5.48
C ILE A 443 -12.72 7.12 -7.00
N THR A 444 -13.36 6.14 -7.64
CA THR A 444 -13.69 6.17 -9.07
C THR A 444 -14.50 7.42 -9.41
N PHE A 445 -15.59 7.66 -8.69
CA PHE A 445 -16.48 8.79 -8.97
C PHE A 445 -15.85 10.14 -8.67
N THR A 446 -15.07 10.24 -7.60
CA THR A 446 -14.27 11.44 -7.31
C THR A 446 -13.28 11.75 -8.43
N GLY A 447 -12.62 10.71 -8.97
CA GLY A 447 -11.73 10.83 -10.12
C GLY A 447 -12.46 11.33 -11.38
N LEU A 448 -13.65 10.80 -11.67
CA LEU A 448 -14.45 11.19 -12.83
C LEU A 448 -14.99 12.61 -12.75
N LEU A 449 -15.50 13.03 -11.58
CA LEU A 449 -15.95 14.41 -11.37
C LEU A 449 -14.77 15.39 -11.47
N SER A 450 -13.59 15.04 -10.93
CA SER A 450 -12.37 15.84 -11.08
C SER A 450 -11.93 15.93 -12.55
N ALA A 451 -12.02 14.84 -13.31
CA ALA A 451 -11.76 14.83 -14.74
C ALA A 451 -12.73 15.78 -15.49
N CYS A 452 -14.02 15.72 -15.14
CA CYS A 452 -15.00 16.63 -15.72
C CYS A 452 -14.74 18.10 -15.36
N SER A 453 -14.31 18.37 -14.12
CA SER A 453 -13.92 19.71 -13.68
C SER A 453 -12.76 20.26 -14.51
N HIS A 454 -11.68 19.48 -14.63
CA HIS A 454 -10.48 19.92 -15.32
C HIS A 454 -10.64 20.02 -16.84
N SER A 455 -11.59 19.31 -17.42
CA SER A 455 -11.89 19.36 -18.87
C SER A 455 -13.17 20.14 -19.22
N GLY A 456 -13.80 20.84 -18.28
CA GLY A 456 -14.99 21.66 -18.54
C GLY A 456 -16.24 20.89 -18.98
N MET A 457 -16.39 19.62 -18.58
CA MET A 457 -17.46 18.73 -19.04
C MET A 457 -18.70 18.75 -18.11
N LEU A 458 -19.37 19.90 -18.01
CA LEU A 458 -20.49 20.11 -17.06
C LEU A 458 -21.61 19.06 -17.19
N GLN A 459 -22.06 18.76 -18.40
CA GLN A 459 -23.18 17.84 -18.60
C GLN A 459 -22.84 16.41 -18.16
N LYS A 460 -21.62 15.95 -18.45
CA LYS A 460 -21.16 14.63 -18.01
C LYS A 460 -21.04 14.57 -16.48
N ALA A 461 -20.55 15.63 -15.84
CA ALA A 461 -20.49 15.71 -14.39
C ALA A 461 -21.89 15.57 -13.76
N ARG A 462 -22.91 16.25 -14.30
CA ARG A 462 -24.30 16.10 -13.84
C ARG A 462 -24.79 14.66 -13.96
N CYS A 463 -24.56 14.01 -15.11
CA CYS A 463 -24.95 12.62 -15.31
C CYS A 463 -24.29 11.69 -14.28
N PHE A 464 -22.99 11.87 -13.99
CA PHE A 464 -22.30 11.08 -12.97
C PHE A 464 -22.84 11.36 -11.56
N PHE A 465 -23.07 12.64 -11.22
CA PHE A 465 -23.57 13.01 -9.91
C PHE A 465 -24.97 12.43 -9.63
N GLU A 466 -25.83 12.40 -10.65
CA GLU A 466 -27.13 11.73 -10.59
C GLU A 466 -26.99 10.21 -10.55
N TYR A 467 -26.06 9.63 -11.31
CA TYR A 467 -25.78 8.19 -11.30
C TYR A 467 -25.36 7.70 -9.90
N ILE A 468 -24.48 8.44 -9.21
CA ILE A 468 -24.05 8.11 -7.84
C ILE A 468 -25.26 8.08 -6.89
N SER A 469 -26.18 9.04 -7.01
CA SER A 469 -27.40 9.10 -6.20
C SER A 469 -28.28 7.85 -6.34
N ARG A 470 -28.23 7.18 -7.50
CA ARG A 470 -29.07 6.01 -7.82
C ARG A 470 -28.31 4.68 -7.62
N TYR A 471 -27.00 4.71 -7.46
CA TYR A 471 -26.17 3.51 -7.38
C TYR A 471 -26.24 2.90 -5.97
N LYS A 472 -26.83 1.71 -5.85
CA LYS A 472 -27.22 1.05 -4.58
C LYS A 472 -26.09 0.87 -3.55
N SER A 473 -24.82 0.96 -3.92
CA SER A 473 -23.67 0.72 -3.03
C SER A 473 -22.93 1.96 -2.55
N THR A 474 -23.19 3.17 -3.11
CA THR A 474 -22.37 4.36 -2.81
C THR A 474 -23.22 5.55 -2.36
N VAL A 475 -23.03 6.00 -1.12
CA VAL A 475 -23.62 7.26 -0.62
C VAL A 475 -22.79 8.45 -1.12
N ILE A 476 -23.45 9.54 -1.51
CA ILE A 476 -22.73 10.78 -1.87
C ILE A 476 -22.00 11.32 -0.64
N LYS A 477 -20.67 11.33 -0.69
CA LYS A 477 -19.83 11.90 0.35
C LYS A 477 -19.34 13.29 -0.01
N LEU A 478 -18.73 13.96 0.98
CA LEU A 478 -18.17 15.31 0.85
C LEU A 478 -17.22 15.48 -0.36
N PRO A 479 -16.31 14.54 -0.71
CA PRO A 479 -15.45 14.69 -1.89
C PRO A 479 -16.23 14.86 -3.20
N HIS A 480 -17.34 14.15 -3.38
CA HIS A 480 -18.18 14.28 -4.57
C HIS A 480 -18.79 15.68 -4.68
N TYR A 481 -19.29 16.23 -3.56
CA TYR A 481 -19.82 17.60 -3.53
C TYR A 481 -18.72 18.63 -3.83
N VAL A 482 -17.52 18.48 -3.26
CA VAL A 482 -16.38 19.38 -3.54
C VAL A 482 -16.05 19.39 -5.03
N CYS A 483 -15.95 18.21 -5.66
CA CYS A 483 -15.69 18.12 -7.10
C CYS A 483 -16.84 18.74 -7.92
N MET A 484 -18.10 18.52 -7.54
CA MET A 484 -19.25 19.09 -8.26
C MET A 484 -19.33 20.61 -8.12
N VAL A 485 -19.03 21.16 -6.95
CA VAL A 485 -18.90 22.61 -6.72
C VAL A 485 -17.75 23.19 -7.55
N ASP A 486 -16.61 22.50 -7.64
CA ASP A 486 -15.50 22.93 -8.51
C ASP A 486 -15.92 22.91 -10.00
N VAL A 487 -16.65 21.88 -10.46
CA VAL A 487 -17.22 21.83 -11.83
C VAL A 487 -18.12 23.03 -12.08
N LEU A 488 -19.15 23.24 -11.25
CA LEU A 488 -20.12 24.32 -11.40
C LEU A 488 -19.43 25.69 -11.34
N GLY A 489 -18.51 25.85 -10.39
CA GLY A 489 -17.74 27.06 -10.19
C GLY A 489 -16.88 27.42 -11.40
N ARG A 490 -16.14 26.46 -11.97
CA ARG A 490 -15.34 26.72 -13.18
C ARG A 490 -16.20 27.04 -14.39
N CYS A 491 -17.38 26.43 -14.51
CA CYS A 491 -18.35 26.74 -15.57
C CYS A 491 -19.13 28.05 -15.35
N GLY A 492 -18.83 28.83 -14.31
CA GLY A 492 -19.47 30.12 -14.02
C GLY A 492 -20.85 30.03 -13.39
N LYS A 493 -21.28 28.85 -12.94
CA LYS A 493 -22.57 28.61 -12.27
C LYS A 493 -22.42 28.76 -10.75
N LEU A 494 -21.99 29.94 -10.31
CA LEU A 494 -21.60 30.18 -8.90
C LEU A 494 -22.78 30.14 -7.93
N GLU A 495 -23.92 30.71 -8.31
CA GLU A 495 -25.14 30.70 -7.51
C GLU A 495 -25.70 29.28 -7.35
N GLU A 496 -25.68 28.48 -8.42
CA GLU A 496 -26.05 27.06 -8.37
C GLU A 496 -25.09 26.25 -7.51
N ALA A 497 -23.79 26.56 -7.57
CA ALA A 497 -22.79 25.93 -6.71
C ALA A 497 -23.02 26.25 -5.24
N GLU A 498 -23.39 27.49 -4.92
CA GLU A 498 -23.76 27.92 -3.56
C GLU A 498 -25.03 27.19 -3.07
N GLU A 499 -26.06 27.10 -3.91
CA GLU A 499 -27.29 26.36 -3.62
C GLU A 499 -27.02 24.87 -3.35
N LEU A 500 -26.15 24.24 -4.14
CA LEU A 500 -25.75 22.85 -3.93
C LEU A 500 -25.12 22.64 -2.55
N ILE A 501 -24.32 23.59 -2.06
CA ILE A 501 -23.70 23.50 -0.73
C ILE A 501 -24.75 23.55 0.38
N TYR A 502 -25.77 24.41 0.24
CA TYR A 502 -26.86 24.49 1.21
C TYR A 502 -27.73 23.22 1.24
N ASN A 503 -27.86 22.54 0.11
CA ASN A 503 -28.67 21.32 -0.04
C ASN A 503 -27.89 20.01 0.20
N MET A 504 -26.66 20.08 0.73
CA MET A 504 -25.85 18.89 1.02
C MET A 504 -26.48 18.03 2.13
N GLN A 505 -26.49 16.72 1.93
CA GLN A 505 -26.90 15.74 2.96
C GLN A 505 -25.82 15.53 4.04
N VAL A 506 -24.64 16.10 3.84
CA VAL A 506 -23.49 16.05 4.76
C VAL A 506 -23.15 17.48 5.17
N LYS A 507 -22.77 17.68 6.44
CA LYS A 507 -22.41 19.00 6.95
C LYS A 507 -21.30 19.64 6.10
N PRO A 508 -21.52 20.83 5.52
CA PRO A 508 -20.49 21.56 4.79
C PRO A 508 -19.29 21.90 5.67
N ASN A 509 -18.08 21.75 5.12
CA ASN A 509 -16.83 22.13 5.79
C ASN A 509 -16.13 23.28 5.05
N SER A 510 -15.00 23.74 5.58
CA SER A 510 -14.18 24.81 4.97
C SER A 510 -13.76 24.50 3.53
N ILE A 511 -13.52 23.23 3.19
CA ILE A 511 -13.00 22.79 1.89
C ILE A 511 -14.01 23.04 0.76
N VAL A 512 -15.27 22.68 0.94
CA VAL A 512 -16.29 22.87 -0.11
C VAL A 512 -16.55 24.36 -0.39
N TRP A 513 -16.59 25.18 0.67
CA TRP A 513 -16.71 26.63 0.52
C TRP A 513 -15.45 27.26 -0.09
N LEU A 514 -14.26 26.71 0.20
CA LEU A 514 -13.00 27.16 -0.39
C LEU A 514 -12.95 26.86 -1.90
N ALA A 515 -13.51 25.72 -2.34
CA ALA A 515 -13.68 25.42 -3.76
C ALA A 515 -14.56 26.47 -4.46
N LEU A 516 -15.69 26.85 -3.85
CA LEU A 516 -16.55 27.92 -4.36
C LEU A 516 -15.83 29.29 -4.39
N LEU A 517 -15.14 29.67 -3.31
CA LEU A 517 -14.38 30.93 -3.23
C LEU A 517 -13.28 31.00 -4.29
N SER A 518 -12.59 29.87 -4.53
CA SER A 518 -11.58 29.75 -5.59
C SER A 518 -12.19 29.96 -6.98
N ALA A 519 -13.41 29.46 -7.22
CA ALA A 519 -14.14 29.68 -8.47
C ALA A 519 -14.62 31.13 -8.62
N CYS A 520 -15.06 31.79 -7.55
CA CYS A 520 -15.45 33.22 -7.59
C CYS A 520 -14.29 34.12 -8.04
N ARG A 521 -13.03 33.75 -7.72
CA ARG A 521 -11.84 34.46 -8.22
C ARG A 521 -11.74 34.44 -9.75
N MET A 522 -12.21 33.38 -10.41
CA MET A 522 -12.13 33.23 -11.86
C MET A 522 -13.17 34.09 -12.59
N HIS A 523 -14.37 34.23 -12.01
CA HIS A 523 -15.51 34.93 -12.63
C HIS A 523 -15.80 36.31 -12.03
N SER A 524 -14.95 36.80 -11.12
CA SER A 524 -15.04 38.11 -10.48
C SER A 524 -16.38 38.42 -9.78
N ASN A 525 -17.12 37.39 -9.32
CA ASN A 525 -18.37 37.57 -8.59
C ASN A 525 -18.10 37.85 -7.10
N LEU A 526 -18.10 39.12 -6.74
CA LEU A 526 -17.79 39.56 -5.39
C LEU A 526 -18.84 39.13 -4.35
N GLY A 527 -20.12 39.10 -4.73
CA GLY A 527 -21.22 38.81 -3.81
C GLY A 527 -21.16 37.38 -3.25
N VAL A 528 -21.00 36.40 -4.14
CA VAL A 528 -20.83 34.98 -3.75
C VAL A 528 -19.49 34.79 -3.01
N ALA A 529 -18.42 35.48 -3.44
CA ALA A 529 -17.12 35.40 -2.78
C ALA A 529 -17.17 35.82 -1.30
N GLU A 530 -17.84 36.94 -0.99
CA GLU A 530 -17.96 37.43 0.39
C GLU A 530 -18.79 36.49 1.29
N ARG A 531 -19.86 35.90 0.75
CA ARG A 531 -20.67 34.90 1.47
C ARG A 531 -19.88 33.63 1.73
N ALA A 532 -19.25 33.06 0.70
CA ALA A 532 -18.41 31.87 0.84
C ALA A 532 -17.27 32.09 1.83
N ALA A 533 -16.56 33.23 1.76
CA ALA A 533 -15.49 33.55 2.70
C ALA A 533 -15.99 33.71 4.13
N ARG A 534 -17.18 34.30 4.34
CA ARG A 534 -17.80 34.38 5.67
C ARG A 534 -18.08 32.99 6.24
N SER A 535 -18.71 32.11 5.46
CA SER A 535 -18.97 30.72 5.85
C SER A 535 -17.69 29.96 6.21
N ILE A 536 -16.58 30.17 5.47
CA ILE A 536 -15.29 29.57 5.84
C ILE A 536 -14.78 30.12 7.16
N LEU A 537 -14.79 31.44 7.36
CA LEU A 537 -14.23 32.08 8.54
C LEU A 537 -15.05 31.86 9.81
N ASP A 538 -16.34 31.55 9.68
CA ASP A 538 -17.20 31.13 10.78
C ASP A 538 -16.92 29.68 11.20
N LEU A 539 -16.58 28.80 10.25
CA LEU A 539 -16.17 27.41 10.51
C LEU A 539 -14.72 27.31 11.00
N GLU A 540 -13.80 28.03 10.36
CA GLU A 540 -12.36 28.02 10.59
C GLU A 540 -11.80 29.46 10.61
N PRO A 541 -11.81 30.12 11.78
CA PRO A 541 -11.39 31.53 11.94
C PRO A 541 -9.97 31.86 11.47
N ASN A 542 -9.10 30.84 11.40
CA ASN A 542 -7.68 30.94 11.09
C ASN A 542 -7.31 30.43 9.68
N CYS A 543 -8.31 30.19 8.81
CA CYS A 543 -8.08 29.72 7.44
C CYS A 543 -7.33 30.77 6.60
N SER A 544 -6.02 30.60 6.39
CA SER A 544 -5.18 31.53 5.63
C SER A 544 -5.59 31.64 4.16
N ALA A 545 -6.01 30.52 3.56
CA ALA A 545 -6.43 30.46 2.16
C ALA A 545 -7.64 31.36 1.88
N ALA A 546 -8.63 31.39 2.79
CA ALA A 546 -9.82 32.23 2.64
C ALA A 546 -9.48 33.72 2.66
N TYR A 547 -8.66 34.17 3.61
CA TYR A 547 -8.20 35.56 3.67
C TYR A 547 -7.43 35.97 2.42
N VAL A 548 -6.49 35.13 1.97
CA VAL A 548 -5.64 35.44 0.81
C VAL A 548 -6.48 35.48 -0.46
N LEU A 549 -7.38 34.52 -0.68
CA LEU A 549 -8.25 34.50 -1.87
C LEU A 549 -9.19 35.70 -1.90
N LEU A 550 -9.87 36.01 -0.80
CA LEU A 550 -10.77 37.17 -0.73
C LEU A 550 -10.01 38.49 -0.92
N SER A 551 -8.84 38.62 -0.29
CA SER A 551 -7.95 39.78 -0.47
C SER A 551 -7.52 39.94 -1.93
N ASN A 552 -7.18 38.85 -2.62
CA ASN A 552 -6.83 38.88 -4.04
C ASN A 552 -8.03 39.30 -4.91
N ILE A 553 -9.24 38.84 -4.58
CA ILE A 553 -10.47 39.25 -5.27
C ILE A 553 -10.72 40.76 -5.07
N TYR A 554 -10.59 41.27 -3.84
CA TYR A 554 -10.70 42.72 -3.58
C TYR A 554 -9.65 43.54 -4.34
N ALA A 555 -8.40 43.08 -4.39
CA ALA A 555 -7.34 43.73 -5.15
C ALA A 555 -7.67 43.77 -6.65
N SER A 556 -8.15 42.67 -7.23
CA SER A 556 -8.56 42.62 -8.64
C SER A 556 -9.76 43.52 -8.95
N ALA A 557 -10.59 43.84 -7.96
CA ALA A 557 -11.72 44.76 -8.05
C ALA A 557 -11.35 46.22 -7.69
N GLY A 558 -10.07 46.52 -7.43
CA GLY A 558 -9.60 47.87 -7.06
C GLY A 558 -9.98 48.32 -5.64
N LYS A 559 -10.50 47.43 -4.78
CA LYS A 559 -10.97 47.75 -3.43
C LYS A 559 -9.85 47.67 -2.39
N TRP A 560 -8.87 48.57 -2.46
CA TRP A 560 -7.66 48.56 -1.61
C TRP A 560 -7.92 48.78 -0.11
N SER A 561 -9.00 49.48 0.25
CA SER A 561 -9.43 49.65 1.64
C SER A 561 -9.81 48.30 2.28
N ASP A 562 -10.51 47.44 1.52
CA ASP A 562 -10.91 46.10 1.95
C ASP A 562 -9.70 45.16 2.05
N VAL A 563 -8.76 45.24 1.11
CA VAL A 563 -7.46 44.53 1.16
C VAL A 563 -6.70 44.88 2.45
N SER A 564 -6.62 46.18 2.76
CA SER A 564 -5.95 46.67 3.97
C SER A 564 -6.63 46.15 5.23
N ARG A 565 -7.97 46.18 5.28
CA ARG A 565 -8.76 45.62 6.39
C ARG A 565 -8.51 44.13 6.58
N MET A 566 -8.39 43.37 5.49
CA MET A 566 -8.05 41.94 5.55
C MET A 566 -6.65 41.69 6.11
N ARG A 567 -5.65 42.47 5.70
CA ARG A 567 -4.27 42.35 6.24
C ARG A 567 -4.22 42.63 7.75
N VAL A 568 -4.94 43.65 8.22
CA VAL A 568 -5.06 43.95 9.66
C VAL A 568 -5.69 42.78 10.41
N ARG A 569 -6.78 42.22 9.89
CA ARG A 569 -7.47 41.07 10.50
C ARG A 569 -6.60 39.82 10.54
N MET A 570 -5.83 39.55 9.48
CA MET A 570 -4.85 38.45 9.47
C MET A 570 -3.79 38.65 10.55
N LYS A 571 -3.23 39.86 10.68
CA LYS A 571 -2.23 40.18 11.71
C LYS A 571 -2.77 40.02 13.13
N GLN A 572 -3.98 40.50 13.39
CA GLN A 572 -4.64 40.37 14.71
C GLN A 572 -4.88 38.91 15.11
N ARG A 573 -5.13 38.03 14.14
CA ARG A 573 -5.38 36.58 14.38
C ARG A 573 -4.12 35.71 14.24
N GLY A 574 -2.95 36.30 14.00
CA GLY A 574 -1.70 35.55 13.80
C GLY A 574 -1.70 34.67 12.55
N VAL A 575 -2.54 34.97 11.55
CA VAL A 575 -2.65 34.17 10.32
C VAL A 575 -1.54 34.57 9.35
N VAL A 576 -0.68 33.61 9.02
CA VAL A 576 0.45 33.80 8.10
C VAL A 576 0.11 33.28 6.70
N LYS A 577 0.43 34.07 5.67
CA LYS A 577 0.31 33.66 4.27
C LYS A 577 1.39 32.62 3.93
N GLN A 578 0.99 31.53 3.28
CA GLN A 578 1.93 30.57 2.71
C GLN A 578 2.63 31.18 1.48
N PRO A 579 3.98 31.19 1.42
CA PRO A 579 4.69 31.67 0.24
C PRO A 579 4.53 30.70 -0.94
N GLY A 580 4.48 31.24 -2.15
CA GLY A 580 4.55 30.44 -3.37
C GLY A 580 5.98 29.96 -3.59
N CYS A 581 6.15 28.65 -3.71
CA CYS A 581 7.41 27.98 -3.95
C CYS A 581 7.26 27.05 -5.15
N SER A 582 8.22 27.10 -6.05
CA SER A 582 8.33 26.17 -7.17
C SER A 582 9.65 25.42 -7.08
N TRP A 583 9.67 24.16 -7.51
CA TRP A 583 10.89 23.36 -7.44
C TRP A 583 11.03 22.41 -8.62
N VAL A 584 12.28 22.00 -8.83
CA VAL A 584 12.67 20.98 -9.80
C VAL A 584 13.46 19.90 -9.07
N THR A 585 13.09 18.63 -9.29
CA THR A 585 13.84 17.49 -8.75
C THR A 585 14.76 16.92 -9.83
N LEU A 586 16.07 17.03 -9.63
CA LEU A 586 17.08 16.46 -10.52
C LEU A 586 18.00 15.53 -9.73
N ARG A 587 18.25 14.32 -10.24
CA ARG A 587 19.13 13.32 -9.61
C ARG A 587 18.70 12.99 -8.17
N GLY A 588 17.39 13.08 -7.88
CA GLY A 588 16.80 12.96 -6.54
C GLY A 588 17.13 14.07 -5.54
N ILE A 589 17.64 15.22 -6.01
CA ILE A 589 17.85 16.45 -5.23
C ILE A 589 16.75 17.43 -5.63
N ARG A 590 16.08 18.02 -4.63
CA ARG A 590 15.03 19.02 -4.82
C ARG A 590 15.68 20.40 -4.79
N HIS A 591 15.50 21.18 -5.85
CA HIS A 591 15.96 22.56 -5.98
C HIS A 591 14.75 23.48 -5.89
N GLU A 592 14.64 24.23 -4.79
CA GLU A 592 13.48 25.07 -4.46
C GLU A 592 13.76 26.54 -4.79
N PHE A 593 12.72 27.23 -5.24
CA PHE A 593 12.77 28.64 -5.61
C PHE A 593 11.55 29.37 -5.08
N VAL A 594 11.78 30.51 -4.44
CA VAL A 594 10.74 31.51 -4.11
C VAL A 594 10.81 32.69 -5.07
N CYS A 595 9.84 33.60 -5.01
CA CYS A 595 9.85 34.80 -5.85
C CYS A 595 11.13 35.62 -5.63
N ALA A 596 11.82 36.00 -6.71
CA ALA A 596 13.09 36.73 -6.69
C ALA A 596 14.22 36.08 -5.86
N ASP A 597 14.21 34.75 -5.74
CA ASP A 597 15.22 34.01 -4.99
C ASP A 597 16.62 34.08 -5.64
N ARG A 598 17.63 34.42 -4.84
CA ARG A 598 19.04 34.47 -5.24
C ARG A 598 19.93 33.52 -4.44
N SER A 599 19.36 32.65 -3.60
CA SER A 599 20.10 31.75 -2.70
C SER A 599 20.76 30.56 -3.41
N HIS A 600 20.32 30.21 -4.62
CA HIS A 600 20.79 29.03 -5.34
C HIS A 600 22.25 29.19 -5.83
N PRO A 601 23.12 28.17 -5.75
CA PRO A 601 24.52 28.26 -6.20
C PRO A 601 24.72 28.62 -7.68
N LEU A 602 23.72 28.38 -8.53
CA LEU A 602 23.73 28.73 -9.96
C LEU A 602 22.94 30.02 -10.27
N THR A 603 22.71 30.89 -9.28
CA THR A 603 21.86 32.08 -9.41
C THR A 603 22.22 32.95 -10.62
N GLU A 604 23.51 33.25 -10.84
CA GLU A 604 23.96 34.08 -11.97
C GLU A 604 23.48 33.52 -13.32
N LYS A 605 23.72 32.23 -13.57
CA LYS A 605 23.29 31.54 -14.79
C LYS A 605 21.77 31.47 -14.94
N ILE A 606 21.04 31.34 -13.82
CA ILE A 606 19.58 31.31 -13.82
C ILE A 606 19.03 32.67 -14.24
N TYR A 607 19.58 33.76 -13.69
CA TYR A 607 19.15 35.12 -14.02
C TYR A 607 19.55 35.51 -15.45
N GLU A 608 20.75 35.16 -15.91
CA GLU A 608 21.14 35.33 -17.32
C GLU A 608 20.15 34.64 -18.27
N LYS A 609 19.72 33.42 -17.91
CA LYS A 609 18.73 32.68 -18.71
C LYS A 609 17.34 33.30 -18.64
N LEU A 610 16.93 33.85 -17.50
CA LEU A 610 15.68 34.57 -17.33
C LEU A 610 15.65 35.85 -18.17
N ASP A 611 16.73 36.63 -18.16
CA ASP A 611 16.83 37.87 -18.94
C ASP A 611 16.75 37.57 -20.44
N TRP A 612 17.45 36.52 -20.88
CA TRP A 612 17.34 36.02 -22.25
C TRP A 612 15.90 35.58 -22.61
N LEU A 613 15.22 34.85 -21.72
CA LEU A 613 13.82 34.47 -21.91
C LEU A 613 12.90 35.69 -21.96
N GLY A 614 13.13 36.69 -21.09
CA GLY A 614 12.38 37.95 -21.06
C GLY A 614 12.47 38.69 -22.39
N GLY A 615 13.67 38.79 -22.96
CA GLY A 615 13.87 39.36 -24.30
C GLY A 615 13.10 38.60 -25.38
N LYS A 616 13.19 37.27 -25.40
CA LYS A 616 12.47 36.43 -26.38
C LYS A 616 10.94 36.46 -26.21
N LEU A 617 10.45 36.57 -24.99
CA LEU A 617 9.02 36.74 -24.74
C LEU A 617 8.49 38.06 -25.31
N LYS A 618 9.26 39.15 -25.18
CA LYS A 618 8.91 40.45 -25.78
C LYS A 618 8.91 40.39 -27.31
N GLU A 619 9.89 39.72 -27.93
CA GLU A 619 9.94 39.52 -29.39
C GLU A 619 8.70 38.78 -29.93
N VAL A 620 8.17 37.81 -29.17
CA VAL A 620 6.99 37.02 -29.54
C VAL A 620 5.68 37.72 -29.16
N GLY A 621 5.74 38.92 -28.59
CA GLY A 621 4.58 39.75 -28.27
C GLY A 621 3.88 39.39 -26.95
N HIS A 622 4.59 38.78 -25.99
CA HIS A 622 4.04 38.57 -24.65
C HIS A 622 3.87 39.91 -23.92
N VAL A 623 2.63 40.24 -23.56
CA VAL A 623 2.30 41.37 -22.69
C VAL A 623 2.00 40.82 -21.29
N PRO A 624 2.75 41.22 -20.25
CA PRO A 624 2.47 40.79 -18.88
C PRO A 624 1.08 41.23 -18.44
N ASP A 625 0.30 40.33 -17.83
CA ASP A 625 -1.04 40.68 -17.34
C ASP A 625 -0.96 41.25 -15.91
N GLU A 626 -1.09 42.58 -15.83
CA GLU A 626 -0.97 43.36 -14.60
C GLU A 626 -2.05 43.05 -13.56
N ARG A 627 -3.16 42.41 -13.95
CA ARG A 627 -4.21 41.96 -12.99
C ARG A 627 -3.66 40.93 -12.00
N PHE A 628 -2.57 40.25 -12.34
CA PHE A 628 -1.91 39.28 -11.48
C PHE A 628 -0.80 39.87 -10.60
N ALA A 629 -0.45 41.14 -10.80
CA ALA A 629 0.43 41.89 -9.92
C ALA A 629 -0.37 42.52 -8.77
N LEU A 630 -0.66 41.71 -7.74
CA LEU A 630 -1.55 42.04 -6.62
C LEU A 630 -0.94 43.03 -5.59
N HIS A 631 -0.03 43.88 -6.04
CA HIS A 631 0.65 44.89 -5.25
C HIS A 631 0.29 46.29 -5.77
N ASP A 632 0.11 47.21 -4.83
CA ASP A 632 -0.18 48.62 -5.12
C ASP A 632 1.15 49.35 -5.41
N VAL A 633 1.68 49.12 -6.62
CA VAL A 633 2.96 49.64 -7.12
C VAL A 633 2.81 50.09 -8.58
N GLU A 634 3.76 50.87 -9.08
CA GLU A 634 3.75 51.37 -10.47
C GLU A 634 3.80 50.24 -11.50
N GLU A 635 3.29 50.50 -12.71
CA GLU A 635 3.12 49.48 -13.79
C GLU A 635 4.43 48.79 -14.16
N GLU A 636 5.54 49.53 -14.23
CA GLU A 636 6.87 48.97 -14.52
C GLU A 636 7.33 47.99 -13.41
N GLN A 637 7.05 48.30 -12.14
CA GLN A 637 7.38 47.43 -11.00
C GLN A 637 6.47 46.20 -10.95
N LYS A 638 5.21 46.32 -11.39
CA LYS A 638 4.29 45.17 -11.53
C LYS A 638 4.82 44.17 -12.56
N GLN A 639 5.28 44.66 -13.72
CA GLN A 639 5.83 43.82 -14.78
C GLN A 639 7.16 43.15 -14.39
N GLU A 640 7.99 43.86 -13.63
CA GLU A 640 9.24 43.32 -13.10
C GLU A 640 8.98 42.20 -12.08
N MET A 641 8.02 42.38 -11.16
CA MET A 641 7.65 41.35 -10.18
C MET A 641 7.14 40.06 -10.84
N LEU A 642 6.33 40.17 -11.91
CA LEU A 642 5.83 39.02 -12.68
C LEU A 642 6.96 38.23 -13.36
N SER A 643 8.05 38.90 -13.72
CA SER A 643 9.18 38.31 -14.42
C SER A 643 10.04 37.40 -13.54
N TYR A 644 10.02 37.62 -12.23
CA TYR A 644 10.81 36.86 -11.25
C TYR A 644 9.97 35.93 -10.37
N HIS A 645 8.81 35.51 -10.86
CA HIS A 645 8.02 34.48 -10.20
C HIS A 645 8.78 33.15 -10.07
N SER A 646 8.47 32.41 -9.00
CA SER A 646 9.13 31.14 -8.66
C SER A 646 9.13 30.13 -9.81
N GLU A 647 8.06 30.09 -10.61
CA GLU A 647 7.90 29.21 -11.76
C GLU A 647 8.93 29.52 -12.84
N ARG A 648 9.13 30.80 -13.13
CA ARG A 648 10.07 31.25 -14.16
C ARG A 648 11.50 30.93 -13.74
N LEU A 649 11.84 31.17 -12.46
CA LEU A 649 13.14 30.78 -11.87
C LEU A 649 13.38 29.27 -11.98
N ALA A 650 12.40 28.46 -11.61
CA ALA A 650 12.49 27.00 -11.69
C ALA A 650 12.65 26.50 -13.14
N ILE A 651 11.94 27.10 -14.11
CA ILE A 651 12.08 26.77 -15.54
C ILE A 651 13.46 27.18 -16.05
N ALA A 652 13.94 28.38 -15.70
CA ALA A 652 15.27 28.85 -16.10
C ALA A 652 16.37 27.93 -15.55
N PHE A 653 16.29 27.52 -14.28
CA PHE A 653 17.15 26.49 -13.73
C PHE A 653 17.05 25.17 -14.50
N GLY A 654 15.83 24.71 -14.81
CA GLY A 654 15.61 23.51 -15.61
C GLY A 654 16.30 23.59 -16.98
N LEU A 655 16.23 24.73 -17.66
CA LEU A 655 16.88 24.96 -18.95
C LEU A 655 18.41 24.97 -18.85
N VAL A 656 18.97 25.48 -17.75
CA VAL A 656 20.42 25.50 -17.51
C VAL A 656 20.95 24.12 -17.12
N ALA A 657 20.18 23.36 -16.34
CA ALA A 657 20.65 22.13 -15.68
C ALA A 657 20.36 20.84 -16.46
N THR A 658 19.57 20.89 -17.53
CA THR A 658 19.15 19.71 -18.30
C THR A 658 19.49 19.82 -19.78
N ALA A 659 19.78 18.67 -20.42
CA ALA A 659 20.15 18.61 -21.83
C ALA A 659 19.06 19.19 -22.75
N GLU A 660 19.48 19.75 -23.88
CA GLU A 660 18.58 20.27 -24.91
C GLU A 660 17.63 19.17 -25.41
N GLY A 661 16.37 19.53 -25.64
CA GLY A 661 15.30 18.61 -26.06
C GLY A 661 14.63 17.81 -24.94
N GLY A 662 15.19 17.72 -23.74
CA GLY A 662 14.54 17.02 -22.61
C GLY A 662 13.28 17.74 -22.10
N ALA A 663 12.31 17.01 -21.55
CA ALA A 663 11.18 17.64 -20.85
C ALA A 663 11.66 18.26 -19.51
N ILE A 664 11.05 19.39 -19.12
CA ILE A 664 11.31 20.04 -17.82
C ILE A 664 10.07 19.90 -16.96
N THR A 665 10.18 19.24 -15.81
CA THR A 665 9.09 19.13 -14.84
C THR A 665 9.30 20.10 -13.68
N VAL A 666 8.35 21.01 -13.49
CA VAL A 666 8.31 21.98 -12.39
C VAL A 666 7.11 21.69 -11.52
N MET A 667 7.30 21.69 -10.22
CA MET A 667 6.24 21.48 -9.24
C MET A 667 6.03 22.77 -8.46
N LYS A 668 4.79 23.11 -8.13
CA LYS A 668 4.41 24.32 -7.41
C LYS A 668 3.39 23.99 -6.33
N ASN A 669 3.56 24.57 -5.15
CA ASN A 669 2.65 24.36 -4.02
C ASN A 669 1.31 25.12 -4.14
N LEU A 670 1.23 26.15 -4.98
CA LEU A 670 0.05 26.98 -5.22
C LEU A 670 -0.37 26.91 -6.69
N ARG A 671 -1.59 27.38 -7.00
CA ARG A 671 -2.03 27.55 -8.39
C ARG A 671 -1.10 28.51 -9.15
N VAL A 672 -0.66 28.11 -10.34
CA VAL A 672 0.13 28.97 -11.25
C VAL A 672 -0.74 30.16 -11.65
N CYS A 673 -0.21 31.39 -11.64
CA CYS A 673 -0.98 32.59 -12.04
C CYS A 673 -1.21 32.63 -13.56
N GLY A 674 -2.22 33.40 -14.01
CA GLY A 674 -2.61 33.46 -15.42
C GLY A 674 -1.50 33.99 -16.32
N ASP A 675 -0.77 35.01 -15.86
CA ASP A 675 0.41 35.54 -16.54
C ASP A 675 1.49 34.47 -16.74
N CYS A 676 1.89 33.76 -15.68
CA CYS A 676 2.89 32.70 -15.79
C CYS A 676 2.40 31.56 -16.68
N HIS A 677 1.13 31.17 -16.60
CA HIS A 677 0.57 30.17 -17.50
C HIS A 677 0.70 30.60 -18.98
N GLY A 678 0.39 31.87 -19.29
CA GLY A 678 0.57 32.46 -20.62
C GLY A 678 2.04 32.50 -21.07
N ALA A 679 2.92 32.97 -20.19
CA ALA A 679 4.35 33.04 -20.45
C ALA A 679 4.96 31.66 -20.72
N ILE A 680 4.61 30.65 -19.92
CA ILE A 680 5.17 29.30 -20.04
C ILE A 680 4.77 28.63 -21.36
N LYS A 681 3.55 28.88 -21.88
CA LYS A 681 3.17 28.45 -23.24
C LYS A 681 4.17 28.96 -24.28
N LEU A 682 4.47 30.26 -24.24
CA LEU A 682 5.38 30.90 -25.17
C LEU A 682 6.83 30.44 -24.94
N ILE A 683 7.26 30.27 -23.69
CA ILE A 683 8.58 29.73 -23.38
C ILE A 683 8.74 28.33 -23.98
N ALA A 684 7.77 27.44 -23.81
CA ALA A 684 7.80 26.09 -24.39
C ALA A 684 7.93 26.12 -25.92
N LYS A 685 7.30 27.09 -26.59
CA LYS A 685 7.45 27.33 -28.04
C LYS A 685 8.85 27.86 -28.39
N ILE A 686 9.36 28.84 -27.65
CA ILE A 686 10.68 29.48 -27.87
C ILE A 686 11.81 28.46 -27.73
N VAL A 687 11.77 27.63 -26.68
CA VAL A 687 12.85 26.67 -26.40
C VAL A 687 12.68 25.34 -27.14
N GLY A 688 11.51 25.11 -27.76
CA GLY A 688 11.22 23.84 -28.46
C GLY A 688 11.19 22.62 -27.54
N ARG A 689 10.83 22.79 -26.27
CA ARG A 689 10.83 21.73 -25.24
C ARG A 689 9.45 21.61 -24.61
N GLU A 690 9.09 20.40 -24.21
CA GLU A 690 7.93 20.19 -23.33
C GLU A 690 8.26 20.70 -21.92
N ILE A 691 7.40 21.57 -21.39
CA ILE A 691 7.47 22.02 -20.00
C ILE A 691 6.22 21.49 -19.31
N ILE A 692 6.42 20.74 -18.24
CA ILE A 692 5.36 20.13 -17.44
C ILE A 692 5.33 20.87 -16.13
N VAL A 693 4.21 21.52 -15.80
CA VAL A 693 4.06 22.23 -14.53
C VAL A 693 2.91 21.64 -13.75
N ARG A 694 3.21 21.11 -12.56
CA ARG A 694 2.21 20.73 -11.58
C ARG A 694 1.90 21.91 -10.69
N ASP A 695 0.66 22.37 -10.69
CA ASP A 695 0.16 23.29 -9.69
C ASP A 695 -0.38 22.55 -8.45
N SER A 696 -1.12 23.23 -7.57
CA SER A 696 -1.65 22.62 -6.33
C SER A 696 -2.42 21.31 -6.55
N THR A 697 -3.04 21.11 -7.72
CA THR A 697 -3.94 19.96 -7.96
C THR A 697 -3.83 19.36 -9.36
N ARG A 698 -3.17 20.03 -10.32
CA ARG A 698 -3.24 19.70 -11.75
C ARG A 698 -1.89 19.83 -12.45
N PHE A 699 -1.65 18.95 -13.42
CA PHE A 699 -0.55 19.07 -14.38
C PHE A 699 -0.98 19.83 -15.64
N HIS A 700 -0.10 20.73 -16.05
CA HIS A 700 -0.17 21.50 -17.29
C HIS A 700 0.99 21.06 -18.16
N HIS A 701 0.70 20.47 -19.32
CA HIS A 701 1.70 20.10 -20.31
C HIS A 701 1.77 21.18 -21.38
N PHE A 702 2.85 21.95 -21.38
CA PHE A 702 3.11 23.02 -22.33
C PHE A 702 3.97 22.51 -23.47
N ARG A 703 3.42 22.55 -24.69
CA ARG A 703 4.10 22.12 -25.91
C ARG A 703 3.70 22.99 -27.08
N ASN A 704 4.68 23.51 -27.83
CA ASN A 704 4.46 24.28 -29.06
C ASN A 704 3.49 25.47 -28.90
N GLY A 705 3.48 26.14 -27.75
CA GLY A 705 2.58 27.28 -27.49
C GLY A 705 1.18 26.89 -26.99
N MET A 706 0.89 25.61 -26.84
CA MET A 706 -0.37 25.10 -26.31
C MET A 706 -0.18 24.50 -24.92
N CYS A 707 -1.26 24.48 -24.14
CA CYS A 707 -1.31 23.77 -22.86
C CYS A 707 -2.35 22.64 -22.92
N SER A 708 -2.09 21.51 -22.25
CA SER A 708 -3.06 20.39 -22.13
C SER A 708 -4.38 20.78 -21.49
N CYS A 709 -4.46 21.94 -20.81
CA CYS A 709 -5.71 22.45 -20.26
C CYS A 709 -6.65 23.08 -21.29
N GLY A 710 -6.20 23.32 -22.53
CA GLY A 710 -7.01 24.00 -23.55
C GLY A 710 -7.38 25.44 -23.17
N ASP A 711 -6.53 26.10 -22.37
CA ASP A 711 -6.78 27.40 -21.75
C ASP A 711 -8.00 27.47 -20.82
N TYR A 712 -8.54 26.30 -20.45
CA TYR A 712 -9.45 26.13 -19.32
C TYR A 712 -8.64 26.07 -18.01
N TRP A 713 -8.02 27.22 -17.68
CA TRP A 713 -7.07 27.41 -16.58
C TRP A 713 -7.75 27.66 -15.25
#